data_AF-E9EGB5-F1
#
_entry.id   AF-E9EGB5-F1
#
_cell.length_a   1.000
_cell.length_b   1.000
_cell.length_c   1.000
_cell.angle_alpha   90.00
_cell.angle_beta   90.00
_cell.angle_gamma   90.00
#
_symmetry.space_group_name_H-M   'P 1'
#
loop_
_entity.id
_entity.type
_entity.pdbx_description
1 polymer ?
#
loop_
_entity_poly.entity_id
_entity_poly.type
_entity_poly.pdbx_seq_one_letter_code
_entity_poly.pdbx_strand_id
1 'polypeptide(L)'
;MDEKSRLPPYTPYSPPQVSAESHLPLGNNGGRLRGRRGLRRSRAIKFFALACLSLLVLAQWKQIWLSNRHSVKLSAEKLNENLATCKTLRHKPRDPIGLGRDKSARFVDGGKPTLIKNATIWIGEPVEGTSSEDARAGKGWEWTKGDVYLEYGLVKKVERHISPSSLPKDTQFYNAEGRLLTSGIIDMHSHAGVYSMPGLRGNSDGNEFSSPVTPWTRAIDGLYVFDPQIEVIKSGGVTTSLILPGSSNNIGGEAYLIKHAVGKKEGRNEFSATDMLADPERHWRYMKMACGENPKQSFSSSGRMTSRLGESFEFRRAFEKARDLVQKQDDWCDKAEAVGVDDMDSYLPEELAWESLGAAMRGQVHINTHCYTVPDLEAMVDHTNEFKFAILKRTWGGRPPASALFADNMYYKMEAYVGSEFAGKMLYQAGLTPVYVSDNPVLNAQHVLFEAAKAYHYGLPYHAALASVTTAPADELGMGRRLGKVKPGYDADVVVWDSDPLSVGATPVQVWIDGTAQFTAPVYLDKPIQGPIGPDATLADIVSEPTRVADALFQGVTKVLLSGDDAYTTDGTPSNVAVSNGKITCIGTCKSEFEAATAAGVKVIQLNNGYLTHSFTGVGGTIGLNAIDAEDSTDNGDTKEKFTRAVDGLQLANKKLRVGARYGVTRAISAPKFNGLKTHHGTSVGFVTSALTSLERGAVFAEDAAVHYTLDLNARMADKSYSEAFGALRKKLLDAGKSDKEPEAYSEAAYLKRVVSGDLVLALTINSADGIASALRIKSEVEQVLKSKINMAIIGGAESYLVAAELAAASVGVILQPLQPMPLTWDQRRALSGAPLTNGTAADWLVTAGVTVAVGLPEDWYVRDLGFEAGTAYRNGNGRFTEKSALDLVSRNIYKVLGLRVDEEEDKGHFMISEGSPLEIGSRSYSLKYPAPGDPQIAREIKSLLDAQGLAGRLDPKRGWDHGVFVPMLLINPAADIPIVQVSVLESEDPEHHLRMGAALARLRERNIAIIGSGFASLHNFAEMRNLMFGSRGSVREFKAVSDEWNAALTGATTAESRDDRWNALRAWRKLPHANRMHPPRAGEHFMPLLVCAGAAGDGEKAGVYKDVFSGVDIFTYYWGAEQVD
;
A
#
# COMPACT_ATOMS: atom_id res chain seq x y z
N MET A 1 -26.68 -7.17 -9.33
CA MET A 1 -27.05 -8.49 -9.88
C MET A 1 -27.02 -9.49 -8.76
N ASP A 2 -28.17 -10.08 -8.45
CA ASP A 2 -28.46 -10.96 -7.31
C ASP A 2 -28.85 -12.34 -7.83
N GLU A 3 -27.94 -12.99 -8.58
CA GLU A 3 -28.20 -14.31 -9.19
C GLU A 3 -27.67 -15.49 -8.35
N LYS A 4 -26.89 -15.23 -7.28
CA LYS A 4 -26.36 -16.29 -6.40
C LYS A 4 -27.27 -16.66 -5.21
N SER A 5 -28.28 -15.86 -4.89
CA SER A 5 -29.24 -16.12 -3.80
C SER A 5 -30.21 -17.29 -4.09
N ARG A 6 -30.15 -17.89 -5.29
CA ARG A 6 -31.03 -18.98 -5.72
C ARG A 6 -30.43 -20.40 -5.58
N LEU A 7 -29.21 -20.53 -5.05
CA LEU A 7 -28.63 -21.85 -4.80
C LEU A 7 -29.22 -22.44 -3.51
N PRO A 8 -29.66 -23.71 -3.50
CA PRO A 8 -30.14 -24.36 -2.28
C PRO A 8 -29.00 -24.47 -1.24
N PRO A 9 -29.31 -24.42 0.07
CA PRO A 9 -28.30 -24.64 1.11
C PRO A 9 -27.66 -26.03 0.91
N TYR A 10 -26.32 -26.07 0.93
CA TYR A 10 -25.57 -27.33 0.86
C TYR A 10 -25.87 -28.16 2.11
N THR A 11 -26.33 -29.39 1.91
CA THR A 11 -26.50 -30.37 2.98
C THR A 11 -25.14 -30.76 3.57
N PRO A 12 -25.03 -30.93 4.90
CA PRO A 12 -23.76 -31.28 5.54
C PRO A 12 -23.23 -32.62 5.02
N TYR A 13 -21.99 -32.61 4.53
CA TYR A 13 -21.25 -33.78 4.11
C TYR A 13 -20.56 -34.43 5.33
N SER A 14 -20.93 -35.65 5.67
CA SER A 14 -20.20 -36.48 6.64
C SER A 14 -18.99 -37.12 5.96
N PRO A 15 -17.75 -36.83 6.39
CA PRO A 15 -16.57 -37.47 5.80
C PRO A 15 -16.49 -38.96 6.14
N PRO A 16 -15.92 -39.80 5.25
CA PRO A 16 -15.76 -41.24 5.52
C PRO A 16 -14.72 -41.47 6.63
N GLN A 17 -15.07 -42.35 7.58
CA GLN A 17 -14.15 -42.83 8.61
C GLN A 17 -13.05 -43.68 7.97
N VAL A 18 -11.78 -43.31 8.21
CA VAL A 18 -10.61 -44.12 7.89
C VAL A 18 -10.48 -45.23 8.94
N SER A 19 -10.73 -46.47 8.55
CA SER A 19 -10.54 -47.66 9.38
C SER A 19 -9.12 -48.21 9.24
N ALA A 20 -8.45 -48.45 10.37
CA ALA A 20 -7.25 -49.27 10.45
C ALA A 20 -7.62 -50.76 10.48
N GLU A 21 -6.87 -51.58 9.74
CA GLU A 21 -7.13 -53.00 9.54
C GLU A 21 -6.62 -53.93 10.67
N SER A 22 -7.26 -55.12 10.66
CA SER A 22 -6.73 -56.45 11.01
C SER A 22 -6.74 -56.90 12.49
N HIS A 23 -7.61 -57.87 12.83
CA HIS A 23 -7.28 -59.29 12.72
C HIS A 23 -8.53 -60.18 12.99
N LEU A 24 -8.65 -61.18 12.12
CA LEU A 24 -9.52 -62.38 12.12
C LEU A 24 -8.99 -63.46 13.11
N PRO A 25 -9.60 -64.66 13.31
CA PRO A 25 -10.87 -65.20 12.78
C PRO A 25 -11.66 -66.16 13.74
N LEU A 26 -12.70 -66.80 13.16
CA LEU A 26 -13.35 -68.09 13.48
C LEU A 26 -14.31 -68.11 14.70
N GLY A 27 -15.50 -68.69 14.64
CA GLY A 27 -16.16 -69.44 13.58
C GLY A 27 -17.42 -70.14 14.12
N ASN A 28 -18.43 -70.17 13.26
CA ASN A 28 -19.34 -71.28 13.00
C ASN A 28 -20.56 -71.63 13.90
N ASN A 29 -21.59 -72.05 13.15
CA ASN A 29 -22.82 -72.78 13.50
C ASN A 29 -23.91 -71.99 14.25
N GLY A 30 -25.16 -71.89 13.78
CA GLY A 30 -25.91 -72.71 12.83
C GLY A 30 -27.25 -73.07 13.48
N GLY A 31 -28.40 -72.81 12.85
CA GLY A 31 -29.67 -73.30 13.40
C GLY A 31 -30.97 -72.57 13.03
N ARG A 32 -31.30 -72.59 11.74
CA ARG A 32 -32.62 -72.81 11.13
C ARG A 32 -33.89 -72.99 12.02
N LEU A 33 -34.96 -72.30 11.58
CA LEU A 33 -36.33 -72.79 11.22
C LEU A 33 -37.57 -72.34 12.04
N ARG A 34 -38.41 -71.57 11.33
CA ARG A 34 -39.86 -71.72 11.08
C ARG A 34 -40.84 -72.00 12.24
N GLY A 35 -41.79 -71.08 12.39
CA GLY A 35 -43.16 -71.30 11.86
C GLY A 35 -44.28 -71.68 12.84
N ARG A 36 -45.14 -70.69 13.14
CA ARG A 36 -46.63 -70.73 13.13
C ARG A 36 -47.39 -71.91 13.78
N ARG A 37 -48.21 -71.63 14.81
CA ARG A 37 -49.69 -71.58 14.78
C ARG A 37 -50.36 -71.57 16.17
N GLY A 38 -51.26 -70.61 16.35
CA GLY A 38 -52.63 -70.73 16.90
C GLY A 38 -52.88 -71.42 18.24
N LEU A 39 -53.27 -70.64 19.26
CA LEU A 39 -54.06 -71.14 20.39
C LEU A 39 -55.29 -70.28 20.68
N ARG A 40 -56.36 -71.00 20.99
CA ARG A 40 -57.78 -70.61 20.99
C ARG A 40 -58.16 -69.72 22.19
N ARG A 41 -59.14 -68.84 21.90
CA ARG A 41 -59.86 -67.94 22.82
C ARG A 41 -60.62 -68.70 23.90
N SER A 42 -60.04 -68.85 25.08
CA SER A 42 -60.77 -68.81 26.38
C SER A 42 -59.84 -68.70 27.61
N ARG A 43 -58.52 -68.51 27.41
CA ARG A 43 -57.54 -68.16 28.46
C ARG A 43 -57.08 -66.69 28.44
N ALA A 44 -57.60 -65.89 27.50
CA ALA A 44 -57.19 -64.50 27.29
C ALA A 44 -57.61 -63.55 28.42
N ILE A 45 -58.73 -63.78 29.11
CA ILE A 45 -59.21 -62.86 30.15
C ILE A 45 -58.40 -63.01 31.46
N LYS A 46 -57.96 -64.22 31.81
CA LYS A 46 -57.06 -64.43 32.95
C LYS A 46 -55.64 -63.94 32.68
N PHE A 47 -55.15 -64.09 31.44
CA PHE A 47 -53.88 -63.48 31.03
C PHE A 47 -53.96 -61.95 30.95
N PHE A 48 -55.11 -61.36 30.60
CA PHE A 48 -55.28 -59.91 30.56
C PHE A 48 -55.29 -59.31 31.97
N ALA A 49 -55.97 -59.96 32.93
CA ALA A 49 -55.93 -59.51 34.33
C ALA A 49 -54.54 -59.65 34.96
N LEU A 50 -53.83 -60.76 34.71
CA LEU A 50 -52.44 -60.92 35.14
C LEU A 50 -51.51 -59.96 34.40
N ALA A 51 -51.68 -59.72 33.11
CA ALA A 51 -50.90 -58.74 32.35
C ALA A 51 -51.15 -57.31 32.84
N CYS A 52 -52.39 -56.95 33.20
CA CYS A 52 -52.71 -55.66 33.81
C CYS A 52 -52.09 -55.53 35.21
N LEU A 53 -52.09 -56.58 36.02
CA LEU A 53 -51.41 -56.58 37.32
C LEU A 53 -49.88 -56.55 37.16
N SER A 54 -49.32 -57.29 36.21
CA SER A 54 -47.90 -57.22 35.84
C SER A 54 -47.52 -55.87 35.28
N LEU A 55 -48.41 -55.22 34.51
CA LEU A 55 -48.22 -53.86 33.98
C LEU A 55 -48.35 -52.81 35.08
N LEU A 56 -49.25 -53.00 36.06
CA LEU A 56 -49.36 -52.12 37.23
C LEU A 56 -48.15 -52.29 38.14
N VAL A 57 -47.68 -53.52 38.37
CA VAL A 57 -46.44 -53.80 39.11
C VAL A 57 -45.23 -53.31 38.32
N LEU A 58 -45.17 -53.48 37.00
CA LEU A 58 -44.10 -52.91 36.17
C LEU A 58 -44.16 -51.39 36.11
N ALA A 59 -45.34 -50.76 36.14
CA ALA A 59 -45.53 -49.31 36.16
C ALA A 59 -45.17 -48.71 37.52
N GLN A 60 -45.57 -49.37 38.62
CA GLN A 60 -45.18 -49.04 39.99
C GLN A 60 -43.69 -49.31 40.23
N TRP A 61 -43.15 -50.42 39.72
CA TRP A 61 -41.72 -50.71 39.72
C TRP A 61 -40.98 -49.68 38.87
N LYS A 62 -41.48 -49.29 37.68
CA LYS A 62 -40.91 -48.17 36.91
C LYS A 62 -40.95 -46.88 37.70
N GLN A 63 -42.03 -46.56 38.41
CA GLN A 63 -42.12 -45.34 39.24
C GLN A 63 -41.12 -45.37 40.40
N ILE A 64 -40.94 -46.52 41.07
CA ILE A 64 -40.00 -46.71 42.19
C ILE A 64 -38.53 -46.78 41.71
N TRP A 65 -38.28 -47.30 40.51
CA TRP A 65 -36.94 -47.34 39.90
C TRP A 65 -36.57 -46.01 39.21
N LEU A 66 -37.57 -45.24 38.74
CA LEU A 66 -37.39 -43.87 38.24
C LEU A 66 -37.18 -42.87 39.39
N SER A 67 -37.73 -43.12 40.58
CA SER A 67 -37.49 -42.28 41.76
C SER A 67 -36.08 -42.44 42.34
N ASN A 68 -35.29 -43.38 41.82
CA ASN A 68 -33.87 -43.52 42.11
C ASN A 68 -32.99 -43.18 40.91
N ARG A 69 -33.39 -42.18 40.09
CA ARG A 69 -32.40 -41.43 39.31
C ARG A 69 -31.42 -40.84 40.33
N HIS A 70 -30.21 -41.40 40.41
CA HIS A 70 -29.06 -40.64 40.89
C HIS A 70 -29.03 -39.36 40.06
N SER A 71 -29.60 -38.29 40.59
CA SER A 71 -29.40 -36.95 40.07
C SER A 71 -27.89 -36.77 40.11
N VAL A 72 -27.24 -36.74 38.96
CA VAL A 72 -25.94 -36.09 38.87
C VAL A 72 -26.25 -34.66 39.28
N LYS A 73 -26.07 -34.35 40.57
CA LYS A 73 -26.29 -33.01 41.08
C LYS A 73 -25.12 -32.20 40.57
N LEU A 74 -25.33 -31.55 39.43
CA LEU A 74 -24.45 -30.51 38.96
C LEU A 74 -24.28 -29.47 40.08
N SER A 75 -23.11 -28.87 40.17
CA SER A 75 -22.85 -27.82 41.15
C SER A 75 -23.77 -26.65 40.89
N ALA A 76 -24.66 -26.35 41.84
CA ALA A 76 -25.54 -25.19 41.77
C ALA A 76 -24.73 -23.89 41.66
N GLU A 77 -23.56 -23.81 42.29
CA GLU A 77 -22.65 -22.66 42.18
C GLU A 77 -22.18 -22.48 40.73
N LYS A 78 -21.64 -23.53 40.11
CA LYS A 78 -21.18 -23.48 38.71
C LYS A 78 -22.33 -23.20 37.72
N LEU A 79 -23.52 -23.73 37.99
CA LEU A 79 -24.70 -23.44 37.16
C LEU A 79 -25.16 -21.97 37.28
N ASN A 80 -25.09 -21.39 38.48
CA ASN A 80 -25.35 -19.96 38.68
C ASN A 80 -24.27 -19.10 38.01
N GLU A 81 -23.00 -19.50 38.08
CA GLU A 81 -21.91 -18.86 37.31
C GLU A 81 -22.17 -18.94 35.81
N ASN A 82 -22.58 -20.10 35.29
CA ASN A 82 -22.92 -20.29 33.89
C ASN A 82 -24.11 -19.42 33.46
N LEU A 83 -25.15 -19.31 34.30
CA LEU A 83 -26.27 -18.38 34.05
C LEU A 83 -25.80 -16.91 34.07
N ALA A 84 -24.82 -16.56 34.91
CA ALA A 84 -24.21 -15.23 34.86
C ALA A 84 -23.44 -15.03 33.55
N THR A 85 -22.68 -16.03 33.07
CA THR A 85 -21.98 -15.99 31.78
C THR A 85 -22.95 -15.76 30.61
N CYS A 86 -24.17 -16.30 30.64
CA CYS A 86 -25.19 -16.05 29.62
C CYS A 86 -25.46 -14.55 29.41
N LYS A 87 -25.45 -13.75 30.47
CA LYS A 87 -25.60 -12.29 30.37
C LYS A 87 -24.43 -11.67 29.62
N THR A 88 -23.21 -12.12 29.88
CA THR A 88 -22.00 -11.66 29.18
C THR A 88 -22.03 -12.05 27.70
N LEU A 89 -22.44 -13.28 27.37
CA LEU A 89 -22.58 -13.73 25.99
C LEU A 89 -23.60 -12.88 25.21
N ARG A 90 -24.67 -12.42 25.84
CA ARG A 90 -25.71 -11.59 25.19
C ARG A 90 -25.40 -10.10 25.18
N HIS A 91 -24.37 -9.66 25.91
CA HIS A 91 -24.00 -8.26 26.01
C HIS A 91 -23.26 -7.79 24.77
N LYS A 92 -23.72 -6.69 24.14
CA LYS A 92 -22.96 -6.01 23.10
C LYS A 92 -22.10 -4.92 23.72
N PRO A 93 -20.78 -4.91 23.45
CA PRO A 93 -19.89 -3.84 23.88
C PRO A 93 -20.37 -2.46 23.47
N ARG A 94 -19.90 -1.47 24.23
CA ARG A 94 -20.08 -0.06 23.94
C ARG A 94 -18.75 0.64 24.04
N ASP A 95 -18.56 1.64 23.19
CA ASP A 95 -17.37 2.49 23.25
C ASP A 95 -17.24 3.11 24.64
N PRO A 96 -16.04 3.05 25.24
CA PRO A 96 -15.80 3.64 26.55
C PRO A 96 -16.07 5.14 26.53
N ILE A 97 -16.62 5.66 27.63
CA ILE A 97 -16.91 7.07 27.75
C ILE A 97 -15.62 7.91 27.77
N GLY A 98 -15.67 9.09 27.15
CA GLY A 98 -14.62 10.10 27.25
C GLY A 98 -14.94 11.14 28.31
N LEU A 99 -15.83 12.06 27.94
CA LEU A 99 -16.33 13.12 28.80
C LEU A 99 -17.12 12.56 29.99
N GLY A 100 -16.96 13.18 31.16
CA GLY A 100 -17.59 12.78 32.43
C GLY A 100 -16.71 11.90 33.32
N ARG A 101 -15.49 11.55 32.86
CA ARG A 101 -14.49 10.86 33.68
C ARG A 101 -13.72 11.82 34.57
N ASP A 102 -13.58 11.47 35.85
CA ASP A 102 -12.75 12.22 36.79
C ASP A 102 -11.26 12.00 36.53
N LYS A 103 -10.87 10.75 36.25
CA LYS A 103 -9.49 10.33 35.91
C LYS A 103 -9.46 9.22 34.86
N SER A 104 -8.34 9.10 34.15
CA SER A 104 -8.09 7.94 33.27
C SER A 104 -7.96 6.67 34.10
N ALA A 105 -8.44 5.53 33.57
CA ALA A 105 -8.24 4.21 34.18
C ALA A 105 -6.74 3.83 34.27
N ARG A 106 -5.91 4.44 33.41
CA ARG A 106 -4.45 4.29 33.39
C ARG A 106 -3.72 5.33 34.25
N PHE A 107 -4.44 6.22 34.94
CA PHE A 107 -3.82 7.25 35.76
C PHE A 107 -3.03 6.65 36.92
N VAL A 108 -1.78 7.06 37.05
CA VAL A 108 -0.91 6.65 38.16
C VAL A 108 -0.85 7.76 39.21
N ASP A 109 -1.17 7.40 40.45
CA ASP A 109 -1.16 8.34 41.58
C ASP A 109 0.20 9.04 41.75
N GLY A 110 0.17 10.34 42.04
CA GLY A 110 1.36 11.19 42.11
C GLY A 110 1.79 11.82 40.78
N GLY A 111 1.10 11.54 39.67
CA GLY A 111 1.28 12.27 38.41
C GLY A 111 0.91 13.75 38.54
N LYS A 112 1.80 14.65 38.08
CA LYS A 112 1.59 16.10 38.15
C LYS A 112 0.77 16.59 36.95
N PRO A 113 -0.10 17.61 37.13
CA PRO A 113 -0.75 18.27 36.01
C PRO A 113 0.25 18.98 35.10
N THR A 114 -0.06 19.10 33.82
CA THR A 114 0.76 19.83 32.83
C THR A 114 -0.09 20.85 32.08
N LEU A 115 0.39 22.08 31.97
CA LEU A 115 -0.13 23.09 31.06
C LEU A 115 0.83 23.28 29.88
N ILE A 116 0.37 22.93 28.68
CA ILE A 116 1.03 23.23 27.42
C ILE A 116 0.52 24.59 26.93
N LYS A 117 1.39 25.59 26.85
CA LYS A 117 1.04 26.97 26.50
C LYS A 117 1.43 27.31 25.06
N ASN A 118 0.67 28.24 24.45
CA ASN A 118 1.01 28.84 23.17
C ASN A 118 1.22 27.78 22.07
N ALA A 119 0.29 26.86 21.88
CA ALA A 119 0.32 25.86 20.82
C ALA A 119 -0.61 26.26 19.65
N THR A 120 -0.34 25.71 18.47
CA THR A 120 -1.25 25.72 17.31
C THR A 120 -1.88 24.33 17.21
N ILE A 121 -3.14 24.18 17.59
CA ILE A 121 -3.75 22.90 17.96
C ILE A 121 -4.65 22.38 16.83
N TRP A 122 -4.45 21.11 16.44
CA TRP A 122 -5.40 20.35 15.63
C TRP A 122 -6.31 19.55 16.55
N ILE A 123 -7.60 19.93 16.60
CA ILE A 123 -8.56 19.30 17.52
C ILE A 123 -8.89 17.85 17.09
N GLY A 124 -8.84 17.56 15.78
CA GLY A 124 -9.19 16.24 15.24
C GLY A 124 -10.68 16.05 14.92
N GLU A 125 -11.45 17.14 14.86
CA GLU A 125 -12.85 17.15 14.39
C GLU A 125 -13.19 18.51 13.75
N PRO A 126 -14.20 18.57 12.86
CA PRO A 126 -14.61 19.83 12.25
C PRO A 126 -15.30 20.73 13.28
N VAL A 127 -15.25 22.05 13.05
CA VAL A 127 -15.93 23.08 13.84
C VAL A 127 -17.40 22.72 14.02
N GLU A 128 -17.90 22.91 15.23
CA GLU A 128 -19.27 22.60 15.60
C GLU A 128 -20.29 23.28 14.66
N GLY A 129 -21.28 22.51 14.21
CA GLY A 129 -22.27 22.95 13.21
C GLY A 129 -21.90 22.64 11.76
N THR A 130 -20.70 22.15 11.47
CA THR A 130 -20.31 21.69 10.13
C THR A 130 -21.08 20.40 9.75
N SER A 131 -21.73 20.39 8.59
CA SER A 131 -22.44 19.20 8.10
C SER A 131 -21.47 18.06 7.77
N SER A 132 -21.91 16.80 7.82
CA SER A 132 -21.05 15.66 7.46
C SER A 132 -20.55 15.71 6.01
N GLU A 133 -21.35 16.27 5.10
CA GLU A 133 -20.95 16.47 3.70
C GLU A 133 -19.85 17.55 3.58
N ASP A 134 -20.03 18.67 4.27
CA ASP A 134 -19.04 19.77 4.30
C ASP A 134 -17.74 19.34 4.98
N ALA A 135 -17.83 18.63 6.10
CA ALA A 135 -16.69 18.07 6.80
C ALA A 135 -15.92 17.08 5.91
N ARG A 136 -16.63 16.24 5.16
CA ARG A 136 -16.01 15.33 4.17
C ARG A 136 -15.37 16.10 3.02
N ALA A 137 -15.93 17.23 2.61
CA ALA A 137 -15.33 18.13 1.63
C ALA A 137 -14.16 18.96 2.18
N GLY A 138 -13.79 18.79 3.46
CA GLY A 138 -12.68 19.49 4.10
C GLY A 138 -13.03 20.86 4.68
N LYS A 139 -14.32 21.24 4.69
CA LYS A 139 -14.77 22.47 5.34
C LYS A 139 -14.85 22.29 6.86
N GLY A 140 -14.65 23.39 7.60
CA GLY A 140 -14.73 23.39 9.06
C GLY A 140 -13.53 22.76 9.75
N TRP A 141 -12.49 22.33 9.03
CA TRP A 141 -11.25 21.84 9.64
C TRP A 141 -10.24 22.98 9.78
N GLU A 142 -9.73 23.20 10.99
CA GLU A 142 -8.82 24.32 11.26
C GLU A 142 -7.80 24.00 12.35
N TRP A 143 -6.70 24.77 12.30
CA TRP A 143 -5.69 24.84 13.35
C TRP A 143 -5.97 26.04 14.26
N THR A 144 -6.06 25.82 15.57
CA THR A 144 -6.49 26.85 16.53
C THR A 144 -5.40 27.16 17.55
N LYS A 145 -5.11 28.44 17.78
CA LYS A 145 -4.11 28.86 18.77
C LYS A 145 -4.68 28.78 20.20
N GLY A 146 -3.94 28.18 21.12
CA GLY A 146 -4.36 28.13 22.53
C GLY A 146 -3.42 27.36 23.45
N ASP A 147 -3.92 27.11 24.65
CA ASP A 147 -3.30 26.35 25.73
C ASP A 147 -4.09 25.03 25.95
N VAL A 148 -3.37 23.95 26.29
CA VAL A 148 -3.93 22.63 26.60
C VAL A 148 -3.53 22.23 28.02
N TYR A 149 -4.53 21.93 28.87
CA TYR A 149 -4.32 21.49 30.25
C TYR A 149 -4.59 19.99 30.41
N LEU A 150 -3.59 19.27 30.90
CA LEU A 150 -3.58 17.82 31.11
C LEU A 150 -3.56 17.53 32.61
N GLU A 151 -4.51 16.73 33.09
CA GLU A 151 -4.58 16.34 34.51
C GLU A 151 -5.31 14.99 34.65
N TYR A 152 -4.87 14.18 35.61
CA TYR A 152 -5.41 12.85 35.86
C TYR A 152 -5.41 11.92 34.63
N GLY A 153 -4.41 12.09 33.76
CA GLY A 153 -4.29 11.36 32.50
C GLY A 153 -5.32 11.75 31.42
N LEU A 154 -5.99 12.89 31.57
CA LEU A 154 -7.01 13.39 30.66
C LEU A 154 -6.69 14.79 30.17
N VAL A 155 -7.09 15.10 28.94
CA VAL A 155 -7.23 16.50 28.50
C VAL A 155 -8.39 17.09 29.30
N LYS A 156 -8.13 18.10 30.12
CA LYS A 156 -9.16 18.76 30.95
C LYS A 156 -9.68 20.03 30.30
N LYS A 157 -8.81 20.82 29.67
CA LYS A 157 -9.19 22.08 29.02
C LYS A 157 -8.38 22.31 27.75
N VAL A 158 -9.03 22.91 26.77
CA VAL A 158 -8.44 23.44 25.54
C VAL A 158 -9.05 24.82 25.34
N GLU A 159 -8.28 25.87 25.60
CA GLU A 159 -8.77 27.26 25.64
C GLU A 159 -7.75 28.20 25.01
N ARG A 160 -8.17 29.38 24.55
CA ARG A 160 -7.24 30.36 23.97
C ARG A 160 -6.17 30.83 24.96
N HIS A 161 -6.52 30.89 26.25
CA HIS A 161 -5.60 31.24 27.32
C HIS A 161 -6.09 30.63 28.64
N ILE A 162 -5.21 29.89 29.32
CA ILE A 162 -5.47 29.34 30.65
C ILE A 162 -4.60 30.07 31.67
N SER A 163 -5.23 30.75 32.64
CA SER A 163 -4.50 31.46 33.68
C SER A 163 -3.76 30.46 34.61
N PRO A 164 -2.42 30.56 34.77
CA PRO A 164 -1.66 29.74 35.71
C PRO A 164 -2.17 29.80 37.15
N SER A 165 -2.76 30.93 37.56
CA SER A 165 -3.29 31.11 38.91
C SER A 165 -4.55 30.29 39.18
N SER A 166 -5.19 29.76 38.14
CA SER A 166 -6.39 28.91 38.27
C SER A 166 -6.07 27.42 38.39
N LEU A 167 -4.78 27.05 38.34
CA LEU A 167 -4.30 25.67 38.33
C LEU A 167 -3.60 25.30 39.65
N PRO A 168 -3.47 23.98 39.97
CA PRO A 168 -2.68 23.51 41.10
C PRO A 168 -1.24 24.05 41.11
N LYS A 169 -0.69 24.31 42.30
CA LYS A 169 0.65 24.93 42.45
C LYS A 169 1.79 24.08 41.89
N ASP A 170 1.60 22.77 41.81
CA ASP A 170 2.56 21.79 41.30
C ASP A 170 2.41 21.51 39.79
N THR A 171 1.57 22.28 39.09
CA THR A 171 1.42 22.21 37.63
C THR A 171 2.76 22.47 36.93
N GLN A 172 3.11 21.57 36.02
CA GLN A 172 4.25 21.70 35.12
C GLN A 172 3.87 22.58 33.94
N PHE A 173 4.77 23.46 33.52
CA PHE A 173 4.54 24.36 32.38
C PHE A 173 5.44 23.97 31.22
N TYR A 174 4.86 23.78 30.05
CA TYR A 174 5.56 23.57 28.80
C TYR A 174 5.16 24.67 27.81
N ASN A 175 6.11 25.43 27.27
CA ASN A 175 5.82 26.43 26.24
C ASN A 175 6.04 25.80 24.85
N ALA A 176 4.99 25.70 24.04
CA ALA A 176 5.08 25.18 22.68
C ALA A 176 5.63 26.20 21.68
N GLU A 177 5.74 27.48 22.05
CA GLU A 177 6.31 28.55 21.20
C GLU A 177 5.60 28.74 19.84
N GLY A 178 4.31 28.43 19.78
CA GLY A 178 3.49 28.50 18.58
C GLY A 178 3.51 27.22 17.75
N ARG A 179 4.29 26.21 18.13
CA ARG A 179 4.40 24.93 17.42
C ARG A 179 3.08 24.19 17.32
N LEU A 180 3.01 23.31 16.32
CA LEU A 180 1.83 22.51 16.04
C LEU A 180 1.65 21.41 17.09
N LEU A 181 0.41 21.18 17.51
CA LEU A 181 0.03 20.16 18.47
C LEU A 181 -1.12 19.31 17.93
N THR A 182 -0.96 18.00 17.95
CA THR A 182 -2.00 17.02 17.58
C THR A 182 -2.32 16.09 18.75
N SER A 183 -3.34 15.25 18.61
CA SER A 183 -3.42 14.04 19.42
C SER A 183 -2.24 13.12 19.11
N GLY A 184 -2.03 12.12 19.98
CA GLY A 184 -1.14 11.00 19.69
C GLY A 184 -1.51 10.29 18.39
N ILE A 185 -0.49 9.83 17.67
CA ILE A 185 -0.64 9.01 16.47
C ILE A 185 -1.04 7.59 16.89
N ILE A 186 -1.95 6.97 16.12
CA ILE A 186 -2.50 5.64 16.37
C ILE A 186 -2.18 4.74 15.18
N ASP A 187 -1.39 3.70 15.42
CA ASP A 187 -1.07 2.69 14.43
C ASP A 187 -1.95 1.46 14.63
N MET A 188 -3.01 1.34 13.83
CA MET A 188 -4.01 0.28 14.01
C MET A 188 -3.58 -1.10 13.50
N HIS A 189 -2.37 -1.24 12.94
CA HIS A 189 -1.85 -2.55 12.53
C HIS A 189 -0.34 -2.66 12.76
N SER A 190 0.05 -3.30 13.86
CA SER A 190 1.45 -3.46 14.23
C SER A 190 1.73 -4.84 14.83
N HIS A 191 2.98 -5.28 14.72
CA HIS A 191 3.50 -6.48 15.36
C HIS A 191 4.59 -6.17 16.40
N ALA A 192 4.74 -4.91 16.80
CA ALA A 192 5.69 -4.52 17.84
C ALA A 192 5.51 -5.36 19.13
N GLY A 193 6.62 -5.77 19.76
CA GLY A 193 6.62 -6.62 20.95
C GLY A 193 6.45 -8.12 20.68
N VAL A 194 5.65 -8.53 19.69
CA VAL A 194 5.53 -9.95 19.26
C VAL A 194 6.51 -10.32 18.15
N TYR A 195 6.93 -9.34 17.35
CA TYR A 195 8.15 -9.35 16.56
C TYR A 195 9.13 -8.35 17.16
N SER A 196 9.79 -8.79 18.22
CA SER A 196 10.72 -7.96 18.98
C SER A 196 11.96 -7.55 18.19
N MET A 197 12.51 -6.37 18.48
CA MET A 197 13.74 -5.90 17.82
C MET A 197 14.92 -5.70 18.79
N PRO A 198 16.14 -6.10 18.40
CA PRO A 198 16.47 -6.83 17.18
C PRO A 198 15.83 -8.20 17.12
N GLY A 199 15.48 -8.63 15.90
CA GLY A 199 14.84 -9.91 15.66
C GLY A 199 15.75 -11.06 16.09
N LEU A 200 15.27 -11.88 17.02
CA LEU A 200 15.94 -13.11 17.47
C LEU A 200 15.00 -14.29 17.30
N ARG A 201 15.55 -15.50 17.19
CA ARG A 201 14.72 -16.70 17.12
C ARG A 201 13.89 -16.92 18.39
N GLY A 202 14.40 -16.49 19.54
CA GLY A 202 13.78 -16.72 20.85
C GLY A 202 12.67 -15.74 21.24
N ASN A 203 12.43 -14.70 20.45
CA ASN A 203 11.41 -13.65 20.70
C ASN A 203 10.55 -13.39 19.45
N SER A 204 10.42 -14.42 18.61
CA SER A 204 9.62 -14.40 17.38
C SER A 204 8.29 -15.09 17.64
N ASP A 205 7.33 -14.34 18.18
CA ASP A 205 6.04 -14.83 18.68
C ASP A 205 4.85 -14.33 17.84
N GLY A 206 5.11 -13.75 16.66
CA GLY A 206 4.08 -13.11 15.84
C GLY A 206 3.17 -14.06 15.03
N ASN A 207 3.50 -15.34 14.83
CA ASN A 207 2.65 -16.30 14.10
C ASN A 207 2.67 -17.70 14.75
N GLU A 208 1.51 -18.34 14.86
CA GLU A 208 1.36 -19.70 15.39
C GLU A 208 1.15 -20.71 14.25
N PHE A 209 2.21 -21.41 13.86
CA PHE A 209 2.22 -22.27 12.67
C PHE A 209 1.55 -23.66 12.86
N SER A 210 0.99 -23.98 14.03
CA SER A 210 0.36 -25.28 14.28
C SER A 210 -0.94 -25.54 13.50
N SER A 211 -1.64 -24.50 13.04
CA SER A 211 -2.93 -24.62 12.33
C SER A 211 -3.25 -23.35 11.52
N PRO A 212 -3.90 -23.42 10.33
CA PRO A 212 -4.37 -22.22 9.62
C PRO A 212 -5.47 -21.45 10.37
N VAL A 213 -6.08 -22.08 11.37
CA VAL A 213 -7.14 -21.52 12.21
C VAL A 213 -6.71 -21.65 13.67
N THR A 214 -6.35 -20.54 14.30
CA THR A 214 -5.89 -20.44 15.70
C THR A 214 -6.61 -19.34 16.50
N PRO A 215 -7.95 -19.24 16.50
CA PRO A 215 -8.68 -18.17 17.21
C PRO A 215 -8.44 -18.10 18.73
N TRP A 216 -7.84 -19.14 19.32
CA TRP A 216 -7.52 -19.23 20.75
C TRP A 216 -6.19 -18.60 21.14
N THR A 217 -5.34 -18.24 20.18
CA THR A 217 -4.07 -17.56 20.47
C THR A 217 -4.35 -16.08 20.74
N ARG A 218 -3.44 -15.45 21.49
CA ARG A 218 -3.59 -14.05 21.93
C ARG A 218 -2.25 -13.36 21.84
N ALA A 219 -2.17 -12.24 21.11
CA ALA A 219 -0.91 -11.48 20.98
C ALA A 219 -0.34 -11.03 22.33
N ILE A 220 -1.20 -10.77 23.34
CA ILE A 220 -0.75 -10.38 24.69
C ILE A 220 0.12 -11.45 25.37
N ASP A 221 -0.05 -12.73 25.03
CA ASP A 221 0.69 -13.83 25.66
C ASP A 221 2.15 -13.90 25.17
N GLY A 222 2.47 -13.29 24.03
CA GLY A 222 3.82 -13.17 23.47
C GLY A 222 4.36 -11.73 23.46
N LEU A 223 3.63 -10.76 24.04
CA LEU A 223 4.01 -9.35 23.98
C LEU A 223 5.21 -9.05 24.89
N TYR A 224 6.36 -8.74 24.28
CA TYR A 224 7.54 -8.30 25.02
C TYR A 224 7.47 -6.81 25.40
N VAL A 225 7.19 -6.52 26.66
CA VAL A 225 6.99 -5.15 27.21
C VAL A 225 8.26 -4.30 27.19
N PHE A 226 9.44 -4.93 27.26
CA PHE A 226 10.74 -4.24 27.29
C PHE A 226 11.43 -4.22 25.93
N ASP A 227 10.66 -4.41 24.87
CA ASP A 227 11.14 -4.32 23.51
C ASP A 227 11.69 -2.91 23.23
N PRO A 228 13.00 -2.79 22.90
CA PRO A 228 13.62 -1.50 22.61
C PRO A 228 12.90 -0.67 21.55
N GLN A 229 12.20 -1.31 20.60
CA GLN A 229 11.47 -0.57 19.58
C GLN A 229 10.28 0.23 20.12
N ILE A 230 9.74 -0.08 21.30
CA ILE A 230 8.65 0.71 21.90
C ILE A 230 9.10 2.16 22.15
N GLU A 231 10.36 2.35 22.57
CA GLU A 231 10.96 3.68 22.76
C GLU A 231 11.13 4.41 21.42
N VAL A 232 11.54 3.68 20.38
CA VAL A 232 11.73 4.20 19.02
C VAL A 232 10.39 4.61 18.41
N ILE A 233 9.37 3.75 18.49
CA ILE A 233 8.04 3.98 17.94
C ILE A 233 7.40 5.24 18.54
N LYS A 234 7.40 5.38 19.87
CA LYS A 234 6.79 6.56 20.52
C LYS A 234 7.55 7.85 20.23
N SER A 235 8.83 7.77 19.86
CA SER A 235 9.61 8.94 19.42
C SER A 235 9.13 9.52 18.09
N GLY A 236 8.35 8.74 17.32
CA GLY A 236 7.61 9.17 16.14
C GLY A 236 6.24 9.79 16.43
N GLY A 237 5.88 9.99 17.71
CA GLY A 237 4.58 10.52 18.09
C GLY A 237 3.48 9.46 18.15
N VAL A 238 3.83 8.18 17.91
CA VAL A 238 2.92 7.04 18.02
C VAL A 238 2.69 6.71 19.49
N THR A 239 1.49 6.98 19.96
CA THR A 239 1.13 6.78 21.37
C THR A 239 0.43 5.45 21.59
N THR A 240 -0.29 4.95 20.58
CA THR A 240 -1.15 3.77 20.66
C THR A 240 -0.96 2.89 19.44
N SER A 241 -0.89 1.57 19.65
CA SER A 241 -0.88 0.59 18.56
C SER A 241 -1.79 -0.60 18.86
N LEU A 242 -2.47 -1.12 17.83
CA LEU A 242 -3.09 -2.44 17.92
C LEU A 242 -1.99 -3.47 17.62
N ILE A 243 -1.68 -4.32 18.61
CA ILE A 243 -0.72 -5.43 18.44
C ILE A 243 -1.49 -6.69 18.11
N LEU A 244 -1.16 -7.31 16.98
CA LEU A 244 -1.90 -8.44 16.46
C LEU A 244 -0.96 -9.54 15.92
N PRO A 245 -1.46 -10.78 15.79
CA PRO A 245 -0.74 -11.83 15.06
C PRO A 245 -0.45 -11.44 13.59
N GLY A 246 0.52 -12.10 12.98
CA GLY A 246 0.86 -11.94 11.57
C GLY A 246 -0.24 -12.46 10.63
N SER A 247 0.09 -12.59 9.35
CA SER A 247 -0.83 -13.00 8.29
C SER A 247 -0.62 -14.43 7.81
N SER A 248 0.10 -15.28 8.56
CA SER A 248 0.33 -16.66 8.14
C SER A 248 -0.93 -17.53 8.24
N ASN A 249 -1.86 -17.20 9.14
CA ASN A 249 -3.06 -17.98 9.43
C ASN A 249 -4.31 -17.29 8.85
N ASN A 250 -5.31 -18.06 8.41
CA ASN A 250 -6.61 -17.49 8.05
C ASN A 250 -7.28 -16.80 9.24
N ILE A 251 -7.19 -17.41 10.42
CA ILE A 251 -7.61 -16.82 11.69
C ILE A 251 -6.41 -16.90 12.62
N GLY A 252 -5.73 -15.77 12.82
CA GLY A 252 -4.45 -15.70 13.53
C GLY A 252 -4.56 -15.58 15.05
N GLY A 253 -5.72 -15.18 15.57
CA GLY A 253 -5.97 -15.04 17.00
C GLY A 253 -6.33 -13.62 17.42
N GLU A 254 -6.37 -13.39 18.74
CA GLU A 254 -6.72 -12.11 19.32
C GLU A 254 -5.60 -11.08 19.25
N ALA A 255 -6.01 -9.82 19.06
CA ALA A 255 -5.17 -8.64 19.07
C ALA A 255 -5.49 -7.76 20.28
N TYR A 256 -4.52 -6.93 20.69
CA TYR A 256 -4.58 -6.13 21.90
C TYR A 256 -4.12 -4.69 21.64
N LEU A 257 -4.93 -3.73 22.03
CA LEU A 257 -4.64 -2.31 21.89
C LEU A 257 -3.76 -1.84 23.05
N ILE A 258 -2.55 -1.39 22.76
CA ILE A 258 -1.59 -0.92 23.77
C ILE A 258 -1.28 0.56 23.61
N LYS A 259 -0.89 1.22 24.70
CA LYS A 259 -0.17 2.49 24.66
C LYS A 259 1.33 2.23 24.83
N HIS A 260 2.16 2.98 24.10
CA HIS A 260 3.63 2.91 24.17
C HIS A 260 4.20 3.62 25.42
N ALA A 261 3.56 3.35 26.56
CA ALA A 261 3.91 3.82 27.88
C ALA A 261 4.48 2.65 28.70
N VAL A 262 5.81 2.56 28.82
CA VAL A 262 6.51 1.57 29.66
C VAL A 262 7.10 2.27 30.89
N GLY A 263 6.88 1.76 32.10
CA GLY A 263 7.21 2.47 33.35
C GLY A 263 8.58 2.10 33.95
N LYS A 264 9.32 2.95 34.70
CA LYS A 264 9.46 4.43 34.73
C LYS A 264 10.86 4.73 35.31
N LYS A 265 11.28 6.00 35.42
CA LYS A 265 12.18 6.38 36.54
C LYS A 265 11.46 6.96 37.76
N GLU A 266 10.24 7.50 37.63
CA GLU A 266 9.51 8.15 38.75
C GLU A 266 8.12 7.54 39.07
N GLY A 267 8.00 6.19 39.14
CA GLY A 267 6.75 5.46 39.48
C GLY A 267 5.58 5.36 38.47
N ARG A 268 5.75 4.81 37.25
CA ARG A 268 4.68 4.20 36.43
C ARG A 268 4.98 2.71 36.55
N ASN A 269 3.96 1.87 36.68
CA ASN A 269 4.12 0.47 37.00
C ASN A 269 3.97 -0.45 35.79
N GLU A 270 4.05 0.06 34.54
CA GLU A 270 3.89 -0.78 33.35
C GLU A 270 5.10 -1.69 33.11
N PHE A 271 5.20 -2.75 33.92
CA PHE A 271 6.14 -3.87 33.77
C PHE A 271 5.44 -5.11 33.21
N SER A 272 4.11 -5.07 33.04
CA SER A 272 3.31 -6.14 32.45
C SER A 272 2.56 -5.68 31.19
N ALA A 273 2.27 -6.63 30.30
CA ALA A 273 1.50 -6.39 29.09
C ALA A 273 0.09 -5.85 29.40
N THR A 274 -0.48 -6.21 30.56
CA THR A 274 -1.80 -5.73 30.99
C THR A 274 -1.78 -4.24 31.31
N ASP A 275 -0.69 -3.77 31.92
CA ASP A 275 -0.54 -2.35 32.25
C ASP A 275 -0.33 -1.48 31.01
N MET A 276 0.03 -2.07 29.87
CA MET A 276 0.14 -1.35 28.59
C MET A 276 -1.21 -1.22 27.85
N LEU A 277 -2.27 -1.91 28.27
CA LEU A 277 -3.56 -1.88 27.56
C LEU A 277 -4.18 -0.49 27.52
N ALA A 278 -4.46 0.03 26.33
CA ALA A 278 -5.12 1.33 26.15
C ALA A 278 -6.53 1.35 26.76
N ASP A 279 -7.18 0.19 26.79
CA ASP A 279 -8.46 -0.05 27.44
C ASP A 279 -8.35 -1.17 28.50
N PRO A 280 -7.98 -0.84 29.76
CA PRO A 280 -7.83 -1.82 30.83
C PRO A 280 -9.11 -2.60 31.15
N GLU A 281 -10.28 -2.00 30.91
CA GLU A 281 -11.59 -2.60 31.14
C GLU A 281 -12.01 -3.55 29.99
N ARG A 282 -11.27 -3.56 28.87
CA ARG A 282 -11.46 -4.46 27.72
C ARG A 282 -12.90 -4.44 27.19
N HIS A 283 -13.44 -3.24 26.96
CA HIS A 283 -14.75 -3.04 26.37
C HIS A 283 -14.87 -3.77 25.04
N TRP A 284 -13.86 -3.63 24.19
CA TRP A 284 -13.78 -4.29 22.89
C TRP A 284 -12.67 -5.34 22.83
N ARG A 285 -12.95 -6.41 22.10
CA ARG A 285 -11.95 -7.41 21.69
C ARG A 285 -11.56 -7.18 20.23
N TYR A 286 -10.39 -7.65 19.83
CA TYR A 286 -9.90 -7.54 18.47
C TYR A 286 -9.39 -8.89 17.96
N MET A 287 -9.54 -9.17 16.67
CA MET A 287 -9.09 -10.43 16.07
C MET A 287 -8.42 -10.20 14.71
N LYS A 288 -7.32 -10.91 14.45
CA LYS A 288 -6.65 -10.95 13.15
C LYS A 288 -7.16 -12.11 12.31
N MET A 289 -7.47 -11.81 11.05
CA MET A 289 -7.70 -12.76 9.98
C MET A 289 -6.81 -12.44 8.78
N ALA A 290 -6.55 -13.41 7.92
CA ALA A 290 -5.83 -13.20 6.67
C ALA A 290 -6.36 -14.07 5.53
N CYS A 291 -6.16 -13.62 4.31
CA CYS A 291 -6.43 -14.37 3.10
C CYS A 291 -5.37 -14.05 2.04
N GLY A 292 -5.36 -14.79 0.93
CA GLY A 292 -4.54 -14.48 -0.24
C GLY A 292 -3.26 -15.30 -0.32
N GLU A 293 -2.11 -14.66 -0.51
CA GLU A 293 -0.85 -15.39 -0.73
C GLU A 293 -0.21 -15.91 0.55
N ASN A 294 -0.27 -15.14 1.64
CA ASN A 294 0.46 -15.47 2.87
C ASN A 294 -0.04 -16.77 3.53
N PRO A 295 -1.36 -16.99 3.72
CA PRO A 295 -1.83 -18.22 4.37
C PRO A 295 -1.61 -19.47 3.53
N LYS A 296 -1.98 -19.46 2.24
CA LYS A 296 -1.77 -20.61 1.35
C LYS A 296 -0.30 -21.00 1.23
N GLN A 297 0.65 -20.05 1.27
CA GLN A 297 2.07 -20.35 1.21
C GLN A 297 2.55 -20.98 2.53
N SER A 298 2.18 -20.38 3.66
CA SER A 298 2.59 -20.82 5.01
C SER A 298 2.19 -22.27 5.30
N PHE A 299 1.03 -22.70 4.81
CA PHE A 299 0.49 -24.05 5.06
C PHE A 299 0.62 -25.02 3.88
N SER A 300 1.24 -24.59 2.77
CA SER A 300 1.38 -25.41 1.56
C SER A 300 2.12 -26.73 1.81
N SER A 301 3.25 -26.67 2.52
CA SER A 301 4.11 -27.83 2.85
C SER A 301 3.42 -28.87 3.73
N SER A 302 2.45 -28.44 4.55
CA SER A 302 1.64 -29.33 5.38
C SER A 302 0.51 -30.04 4.60
N GLY A 303 0.28 -29.65 3.34
CA GLY A 303 -0.82 -30.14 2.50
C GLY A 303 -2.23 -29.73 2.98
N ARG A 304 -2.35 -29.00 4.09
CA ARG A 304 -3.64 -28.61 4.69
C ARG A 304 -4.38 -27.56 3.87
N MET A 305 -3.64 -26.60 3.32
CA MET A 305 -4.21 -25.46 2.62
C MET A 305 -3.20 -24.88 1.63
N THR A 306 -3.54 -24.94 0.34
CA THR A 306 -2.64 -24.60 -0.78
C THR A 306 -3.24 -23.58 -1.75
N SER A 307 -4.50 -23.17 -1.57
CA SER A 307 -5.21 -22.27 -2.49
C SER A 307 -6.24 -21.40 -1.78
N ARG A 308 -6.66 -20.31 -2.42
CA ARG A 308 -7.77 -19.44 -1.98
C ARG A 308 -9.09 -20.23 -1.77
N LEU A 309 -9.30 -21.30 -2.54
CA LEU A 309 -10.45 -22.19 -2.36
C LEU A 309 -10.36 -22.95 -1.02
N GLY A 310 -9.15 -23.43 -0.68
CA GLY A 310 -8.86 -24.06 0.61
C GLY A 310 -9.02 -23.07 1.77
N GLU A 311 -8.53 -21.85 1.61
CA GLU A 311 -8.72 -20.77 2.58
C GLU A 311 -10.20 -20.48 2.87
N SER A 312 -11.03 -20.31 1.83
CA SER A 312 -12.47 -20.13 2.01
C SER A 312 -13.14 -21.32 2.70
N PHE A 313 -12.71 -22.55 2.42
CA PHE A 313 -13.21 -23.73 3.14
C PHE A 313 -12.82 -23.70 4.63
N GLU A 314 -11.58 -23.33 4.95
CA GLU A 314 -11.09 -23.22 6.32
C GLU A 314 -11.84 -22.15 7.11
N PHE A 315 -12.11 -20.98 6.52
CA PHE A 315 -12.99 -19.97 7.10
C PHE A 315 -14.38 -20.51 7.38
N ARG A 316 -15.05 -21.10 6.37
CA ARG A 316 -16.39 -21.69 6.56
C ARG A 316 -16.39 -22.73 7.68
N ARG A 317 -15.43 -23.65 7.67
CA ARG A 317 -15.31 -24.69 8.70
C ARG A 317 -15.17 -24.10 10.10
N ALA A 318 -14.36 -23.05 10.25
CA ALA A 318 -14.15 -22.38 11.53
C ALA A 318 -15.43 -21.67 12.02
N PHE A 319 -16.09 -20.90 11.15
CA PHE A 319 -17.31 -20.18 11.51
C PHE A 319 -18.51 -21.12 11.74
N GLU A 320 -18.58 -22.26 11.04
CA GLU A 320 -19.54 -23.33 11.31
C GLU A 320 -19.36 -23.88 12.74
N LYS A 321 -18.11 -24.14 13.16
CA LYS A 321 -17.80 -24.58 14.53
C LYS A 321 -18.19 -23.55 15.58
N ALA A 322 -17.88 -22.28 15.34
CA ALA A 322 -18.28 -21.19 16.23
C ALA A 322 -19.80 -21.02 16.28
N ARG A 323 -20.51 -21.17 15.15
CA ARG A 323 -21.97 -21.10 15.09
C ARG A 323 -22.62 -22.22 15.90
N ASP A 324 -22.12 -23.45 15.76
CA ASP A 324 -22.60 -24.60 16.54
C ASP A 324 -22.43 -24.37 18.04
N LEU A 325 -21.29 -23.80 18.47
CA LEU A 325 -21.07 -23.45 19.86
C LEU A 325 -22.04 -22.35 20.33
N VAL A 326 -22.18 -21.27 19.56
CA VAL A 326 -23.08 -20.15 19.87
C VAL A 326 -24.52 -20.64 20.02
N GLN A 327 -25.00 -21.49 19.11
CA GLN A 327 -26.36 -22.04 19.19
C GLN A 327 -26.55 -22.88 20.45
N LYS A 328 -25.61 -23.79 20.76
CA LYS A 328 -25.69 -24.62 21.98
C LYS A 328 -25.67 -23.77 23.25
N GLN A 329 -24.88 -22.69 23.27
CA GLN A 329 -24.84 -21.75 24.38
C GLN A 329 -26.18 -21.02 24.52
N ASP A 330 -26.73 -20.51 23.42
CA ASP A 330 -28.01 -19.79 23.42
C ASP A 330 -29.16 -20.70 23.87
N ASP A 331 -29.24 -21.92 23.34
CA ASP A 331 -30.23 -22.94 23.75
C ASP A 331 -30.11 -23.29 25.24
N TRP A 332 -28.87 -23.42 25.74
CA TRP A 332 -28.62 -23.68 27.16
C TRP A 332 -29.07 -22.49 28.02
N CYS A 333 -28.74 -21.26 27.61
CA CYS A 333 -29.10 -20.04 28.33
C CYS A 333 -30.62 -19.83 28.37
N ASP A 334 -31.32 -20.03 27.25
CA ASP A 334 -32.78 -19.95 27.17
C ASP A 334 -33.44 -21.00 28.06
N LYS A 335 -32.93 -22.24 28.07
CA LYS A 335 -33.41 -23.30 28.96
C LYS A 335 -33.20 -22.94 30.43
N ALA A 336 -31.99 -22.50 30.81
CA ALA A 336 -31.65 -22.16 32.19
C ALA A 336 -32.51 -21.00 32.73
N GLU A 337 -32.82 -20.01 31.90
CA GLU A 337 -33.73 -18.90 32.26
C GLU A 337 -35.19 -19.36 32.36
N ALA A 338 -35.62 -20.32 31.53
CA ALA A 338 -37.00 -20.80 31.49
C ALA A 338 -37.35 -21.76 32.62
N VAL A 339 -36.46 -22.71 32.96
CA VAL A 339 -36.74 -23.75 33.96
C VAL A 339 -35.99 -23.55 35.29
N GLY A 340 -35.01 -22.65 35.31
CA GLY A 340 -34.13 -22.45 36.47
C GLY A 340 -32.92 -23.39 36.47
N VAL A 341 -31.84 -22.95 37.10
CA VAL A 341 -30.55 -23.66 37.11
C VAL A 341 -30.62 -25.05 37.76
N ASP A 342 -31.49 -25.22 38.77
CA ASP A 342 -31.61 -26.48 39.52
C ASP A 342 -32.16 -27.65 38.67
N ASP A 343 -32.87 -27.33 37.57
CA ASP A 343 -33.46 -28.30 36.64
C ASP A 343 -32.59 -28.55 35.40
N MET A 344 -31.35 -28.03 35.39
CA MET A 344 -30.39 -28.25 34.31
C MET A 344 -29.71 -29.61 34.43
N ASP A 345 -29.53 -30.26 33.28
CA ASP A 345 -28.89 -31.59 33.12
C ASP A 345 -27.47 -31.51 32.54
N SER A 346 -26.99 -30.31 32.24
CA SER A 346 -25.63 -30.03 31.77
C SER A 346 -25.18 -28.63 32.20
N TYR A 347 -23.86 -28.39 32.24
CA TYR A 347 -23.27 -27.05 32.33
C TYR A 347 -23.32 -26.33 30.98
N LEU A 348 -23.13 -25.01 30.97
CA LEU A 348 -23.02 -24.23 29.74
C LEU A 348 -21.90 -24.81 28.86
N PRO A 349 -22.15 -25.05 27.56
CA PRO A 349 -21.12 -25.50 26.64
C PRO A 349 -20.00 -24.45 26.48
N GLU A 350 -18.79 -24.82 26.90
CA GLU A 350 -17.59 -23.98 26.81
C GLU A 350 -16.51 -24.74 26.02
N GLU A 351 -16.15 -24.22 24.84
CA GLU A 351 -15.03 -24.72 24.04
C GLU A 351 -14.03 -23.58 23.83
N LEU A 352 -12.96 -23.53 24.65
CA LEU A 352 -11.97 -22.45 24.66
C LEU A 352 -11.43 -22.13 23.26
N ALA A 353 -11.24 -23.16 22.43
CA ALA A 353 -10.73 -23.03 21.06
C ALA A 353 -11.57 -22.09 20.19
N TRP A 354 -12.88 -21.99 20.45
CA TRP A 354 -13.84 -21.27 19.60
C TRP A 354 -14.49 -20.07 20.29
N GLU A 355 -14.12 -19.79 21.53
CA GLU A 355 -14.71 -18.72 22.34
C GLU A 355 -14.60 -17.35 21.66
N SER A 356 -13.37 -16.96 21.25
CA SER A 356 -13.13 -15.69 20.56
C SER A 356 -13.89 -15.55 19.25
N LEU A 357 -14.02 -16.65 18.49
CA LEU A 357 -14.73 -16.65 17.22
C LEU A 357 -16.26 -16.60 17.43
N GLY A 358 -16.76 -17.25 18.49
CA GLY A 358 -18.14 -17.13 18.95
C GLY A 358 -18.47 -15.69 19.36
N ALA A 359 -17.58 -15.03 20.10
CA ALA A 359 -17.72 -13.62 20.46
C ALA A 359 -17.76 -12.70 19.21
N ALA A 360 -16.97 -13.01 18.18
CA ALA A 360 -17.00 -12.28 16.91
C ALA A 360 -18.37 -12.41 16.21
N MET A 361 -18.96 -13.61 16.20
CA MET A 361 -20.32 -13.84 15.67
C MET A 361 -21.40 -13.09 16.45
N ARG A 362 -21.17 -12.81 17.74
CA ARG A 362 -22.08 -12.03 18.58
C ARG A 362 -21.91 -10.52 18.44
N GLY A 363 -20.96 -10.07 17.61
CA GLY A 363 -20.65 -8.66 17.40
C GLY A 363 -19.89 -8.02 18.57
N GLN A 364 -19.08 -8.81 19.28
CA GLN A 364 -18.29 -8.37 20.43
C GLN A 364 -16.81 -8.14 20.11
N VAL A 365 -16.40 -8.35 18.85
CA VAL A 365 -15.01 -8.34 18.40
C VAL A 365 -14.88 -7.49 17.13
N HIS A 366 -13.93 -6.57 17.10
CA HIS A 366 -13.49 -5.88 15.88
C HIS A 366 -12.50 -6.75 15.11
N ILE A 367 -12.77 -6.99 13.82
CA ILE A 367 -11.97 -7.90 12.99
C ILE A 367 -11.06 -7.08 12.07
N ASN A 368 -9.77 -7.40 12.09
CA ASN A 368 -8.78 -6.90 11.15
C ASN A 368 -8.42 -8.02 10.16
N THR A 369 -8.73 -7.84 8.88
CA THR A 369 -8.55 -8.88 7.86
C THR A 369 -7.53 -8.44 6.82
N HIS A 370 -6.40 -9.12 6.74
CA HIS A 370 -5.37 -8.93 5.72
C HIS A 370 -5.79 -9.61 4.41
N CYS A 371 -6.14 -8.81 3.39
CA CYS A 371 -6.58 -9.28 2.08
C CYS A 371 -6.25 -8.20 1.03
N TYR A 372 -5.92 -8.61 -0.20
CA TYR A 372 -5.46 -7.68 -1.25
C TYR A 372 -6.34 -7.70 -2.50
N THR A 373 -6.56 -8.89 -3.06
CA THR A 373 -7.16 -8.99 -4.40
C THR A 373 -8.68 -8.90 -4.37
N VAL A 374 -9.31 -8.64 -5.52
CA VAL A 374 -10.77 -8.62 -5.62
C VAL A 374 -11.40 -9.96 -5.17
N PRO A 375 -10.92 -11.15 -5.62
CA PRO A 375 -11.45 -12.42 -5.13
C PRO A 375 -11.33 -12.62 -3.62
N ASP A 376 -10.23 -12.17 -3.04
CA ASP A 376 -9.95 -12.22 -1.59
C ASP A 376 -10.99 -11.41 -0.80
N LEU A 377 -11.22 -10.17 -1.25
CA LEU A 377 -12.21 -9.27 -0.65
C LEU A 377 -13.64 -9.77 -0.85
N GLU A 378 -13.99 -10.27 -2.05
CA GLU A 378 -15.31 -10.83 -2.34
C GLU A 378 -15.61 -12.09 -1.51
N ALA A 379 -14.63 -12.99 -1.35
CA ALA A 379 -14.78 -14.18 -0.51
C ALA A 379 -15.08 -13.78 0.94
N MET A 380 -14.37 -12.78 1.47
CA MET A 380 -14.63 -12.29 2.82
C MET A 380 -16.00 -11.63 2.95
N VAL A 381 -16.47 -10.88 1.94
CA VAL A 381 -17.86 -10.39 1.89
C VAL A 381 -18.85 -11.56 1.92
N ASP A 382 -18.62 -12.62 1.14
CA ASP A 382 -19.50 -13.79 1.13
C ASP A 382 -19.55 -14.45 2.52
N HIS A 383 -18.40 -14.67 3.17
CA HIS A 383 -18.33 -15.24 4.52
C HIS A 383 -19.09 -14.41 5.56
N THR A 384 -19.00 -13.08 5.48
CA THR A 384 -19.73 -12.21 6.42
C THR A 384 -21.24 -12.28 6.26
N ASN A 385 -21.72 -12.44 5.03
CA ASN A 385 -23.13 -12.56 4.73
C ASN A 385 -23.64 -13.97 5.12
N GLU A 386 -22.81 -15.00 4.90
CA GLU A 386 -23.09 -16.39 5.28
C GLU A 386 -23.21 -16.56 6.80
N PHE A 387 -22.26 -16.00 7.58
CA PHE A 387 -22.17 -16.19 9.03
C PHE A 387 -22.60 -14.96 9.86
N LYS A 388 -23.05 -13.89 9.21
CA LYS A 388 -23.65 -12.69 9.83
C LYS A 388 -22.74 -11.95 10.82
N PHE A 389 -21.46 -11.82 10.51
CA PHE A 389 -20.52 -10.94 11.20
C PHE A 389 -20.15 -9.74 10.30
N ALA A 390 -19.73 -8.59 10.83
CA ALA A 390 -19.60 -7.35 10.05
C ALA A 390 -18.14 -7.04 9.64
N ILE A 391 -17.84 -6.78 8.36
CA ILE A 391 -16.51 -6.29 7.90
C ILE A 391 -16.48 -5.41 6.61
N LEU A 392 -17.52 -5.27 5.76
CA LEU A 392 -17.47 -4.58 4.44
C LEU A 392 -18.81 -3.86 4.00
N LYS A 393 -18.80 -2.94 3.00
CA LYS A 393 -20.01 -2.15 2.58
C LYS A 393 -21.17 -3.00 2.04
N ARG A 394 -20.86 -4.17 1.48
CA ARG A 394 -21.84 -5.20 1.02
C ARG A 394 -22.06 -6.30 2.08
N THR A 395 -21.61 -6.08 3.31
CA THR A 395 -21.69 -7.08 4.37
C THR A 395 -22.85 -6.83 5.30
N TRP A 396 -23.17 -7.89 6.02
CA TRP A 396 -24.07 -7.86 7.16
C TRP A 396 -23.77 -6.67 8.09
N GLY A 397 -24.79 -5.87 8.38
CA GLY A 397 -24.71 -4.73 9.32
C GLY A 397 -24.62 -3.34 8.67
N GLY A 398 -24.38 -3.21 7.37
CA GLY A 398 -24.59 -1.96 6.62
C GLY A 398 -23.58 -0.82 6.86
N ARG A 399 -22.49 -1.05 7.61
CA ARG A 399 -21.38 -0.09 7.79
C ARG A 399 -20.24 -0.41 6.81
N PRO A 400 -19.83 0.51 5.91
CA PRO A 400 -18.62 0.33 5.12
C PRO A 400 -17.40 0.33 6.04
N PRO A 401 -16.38 -0.49 5.78
CA PRO A 401 -15.21 -0.57 6.62
C PRO A 401 -14.21 0.51 6.24
N ALA A 402 -13.30 0.78 7.16
CA ALA A 402 -12.05 1.41 6.80
C ALA A 402 -11.16 0.45 6.00
N SER A 403 -10.27 1.04 5.19
CA SER A 403 -9.22 0.32 4.47
C SER A 403 -7.89 0.72 5.09
N ALA A 404 -7.23 -0.23 5.77
CA ALA A 404 -5.86 -0.08 6.24
C ALA A 404 -4.89 -0.28 5.05
N LEU A 405 -4.02 0.70 4.81
CA LEU A 405 -3.20 0.79 3.61
C LEU A 405 -1.75 1.13 3.97
N PHE A 406 -0.85 0.74 3.07
CA PHE A 406 0.42 1.43 2.88
C PHE A 406 0.23 2.54 1.84
N ALA A 407 0.99 3.61 1.92
CA ALA A 407 1.02 4.63 0.88
C ALA A 407 1.59 4.07 -0.42
N ASP A 408 2.69 3.32 -0.33
CA ASP A 408 3.40 2.86 -1.53
C ASP A 408 4.22 1.56 -1.38
N ASN A 409 4.14 0.85 -0.27
CA ASN A 409 4.72 -0.49 -0.16
C ASN A 409 4.00 -1.48 -1.10
N MET A 410 4.61 -1.75 -2.26
CA MET A 410 4.03 -2.52 -3.35
C MET A 410 5.09 -3.28 -4.16
N TYR A 411 4.67 -4.10 -5.12
CA TYR A 411 5.54 -4.88 -6.04
C TYR A 411 6.34 -6.04 -5.42
N TYR A 412 6.31 -6.22 -4.10
CA TYR A 412 7.04 -7.31 -3.44
C TYR A 412 6.38 -8.68 -3.59
N LYS A 413 5.07 -8.75 -3.90
CA LYS A 413 4.31 -9.99 -4.16
C LYS A 413 3.22 -9.75 -5.19
N MET A 414 2.67 -10.82 -5.79
CA MET A 414 1.73 -10.69 -6.91
C MET A 414 0.48 -9.89 -6.49
N GLU A 415 -0.11 -10.21 -5.34
CA GLU A 415 -1.27 -9.50 -4.83
C GLU A 415 -1.02 -8.03 -4.47
N ALA A 416 0.24 -7.64 -4.21
CA ALA A 416 0.65 -6.25 -4.02
C ALA A 416 1.09 -5.56 -5.33
N TYR A 417 1.17 -6.28 -6.46
CA TYR A 417 1.61 -5.73 -7.74
C TYR A 417 0.57 -4.80 -8.38
N VAL A 418 -0.72 -4.99 -8.06
CA VAL A 418 -1.84 -4.15 -8.50
C VAL A 418 -1.98 -2.85 -7.69
N GLY A 419 -1.14 -2.64 -6.67
CA GLY A 419 -1.15 -1.44 -5.83
C GLY A 419 -1.00 -0.13 -6.62
N SER A 420 -1.55 0.94 -6.04
CA SER A 420 -1.45 2.31 -6.53
C SER A 420 -1.27 3.27 -5.36
N GLU A 421 -0.35 4.21 -5.53
CA GLU A 421 -0.08 5.33 -4.63
C GLU A 421 -1.31 6.24 -4.42
N PHE A 422 -2.25 6.25 -5.37
CA PHE A 422 -3.49 7.02 -5.31
C PHE A 422 -4.64 6.30 -4.59
N ALA A 423 -4.40 5.10 -4.02
CA ALA A 423 -5.45 4.26 -3.44
C ALA A 423 -6.26 5.00 -2.34
N GLY A 424 -5.59 5.69 -1.40
CA GLY A 424 -6.26 6.42 -0.33
C GLY A 424 -7.24 7.47 -0.85
N LYS A 425 -6.84 8.24 -1.86
CA LYS A 425 -7.71 9.21 -2.54
C LYS A 425 -8.90 8.55 -3.22
N MET A 426 -8.68 7.49 -4.00
CA MET A 426 -9.73 6.77 -4.71
C MET A 426 -10.77 6.20 -3.73
N LEU A 427 -10.31 5.60 -2.63
CA LEU A 427 -11.17 5.04 -1.59
C LEU A 427 -11.96 6.15 -0.88
N TYR A 428 -11.31 7.27 -0.56
CA TYR A 428 -11.97 8.43 0.04
C TYR A 428 -13.08 9.01 -0.84
N GLN A 429 -12.83 9.15 -2.15
CA GLN A 429 -13.83 9.59 -3.13
C GLN A 429 -14.98 8.59 -3.29
N ALA A 430 -14.70 7.28 -3.14
CA ALA A 430 -15.70 6.22 -3.20
C ALA A 430 -16.57 6.07 -1.93
N GLY A 431 -16.37 6.93 -0.93
CA GLY A 431 -17.15 6.89 0.30
C GLY A 431 -16.53 6.08 1.44
N LEU A 432 -15.33 5.53 1.26
CA LEU A 432 -14.62 4.70 2.25
C LEU A 432 -13.66 5.55 3.10
N THR A 433 -13.22 4.99 4.23
CA THR A 433 -12.28 5.63 5.16
C THR A 433 -10.89 5.02 4.99
N PRO A 434 -9.90 5.74 4.42
CA PRO A 434 -8.53 5.27 4.39
C PRO A 434 -7.88 5.43 5.77
N VAL A 435 -7.10 4.43 6.19
CA VAL A 435 -6.25 4.44 7.38
C VAL A 435 -4.85 3.99 6.96
N TYR A 436 -3.80 4.68 7.40
CA TYR A 436 -2.41 4.29 7.12
C TYR A 436 -1.80 3.57 8.31
N VAL A 437 -1.03 2.52 8.02
CA VAL A 437 -0.46 1.61 9.03
C VAL A 437 1.00 1.32 8.72
N SER A 438 1.75 0.92 9.75
CA SER A 438 3.15 0.55 9.58
C SER A 438 3.33 -0.92 9.20
N ASP A 439 2.43 -1.79 9.67
CA ASP A 439 2.64 -3.24 9.71
C ASP A 439 4.02 -3.59 10.32
N ASN A 440 4.46 -2.80 11.30
CA ASN A 440 5.81 -2.87 11.85
C ASN A 440 6.11 -4.30 12.28
N PRO A 441 7.17 -4.94 11.75
CA PRO A 441 8.39 -4.28 11.25
C PRO A 441 8.49 -4.06 9.73
N VAL A 442 7.42 -4.22 8.95
CA VAL A 442 7.46 -4.02 7.50
C VAL A 442 7.89 -2.58 7.17
N LEU A 443 7.19 -1.60 7.75
CA LEU A 443 7.65 -0.21 7.81
C LEU A 443 8.04 0.14 9.25
N ASN A 444 8.97 1.09 9.40
CA ASN A 444 9.31 1.60 10.73
C ASN A 444 8.13 2.40 11.29
N ALA A 445 7.50 1.89 12.35
CA ALA A 445 6.35 2.55 12.99
C ALA A 445 6.67 3.95 13.54
N GLN A 446 7.94 4.27 13.81
CA GLN A 446 8.36 5.65 14.13
C GLN A 446 7.95 6.65 13.04
N HIS A 447 7.79 6.21 11.79
CA HIS A 447 7.50 7.06 10.64
C HIS A 447 6.12 6.78 10.03
N VAL A 448 5.19 6.12 10.74
CA VAL A 448 3.85 5.82 10.18
C VAL A 448 3.06 7.07 9.77
N LEU A 449 3.27 8.21 10.43
CA LEU A 449 2.70 9.50 10.02
C LEU A 449 3.17 9.93 8.63
N PHE A 450 4.38 9.54 8.23
CA PHE A 450 4.92 9.83 6.91
C PHE A 450 4.15 9.09 5.79
N GLU A 451 3.53 7.93 6.09
CA GLU A 451 2.61 7.28 5.14
C GLU A 451 1.38 8.16 4.87
N ALA A 452 0.85 8.83 5.90
CA ALA A 452 -0.23 9.81 5.72
C ALA A 452 0.24 11.07 4.96
N ALA A 453 1.48 11.50 5.16
CA ALA A 453 2.08 12.59 4.37
C ALA A 453 2.16 12.22 2.88
N LYS A 454 2.65 11.01 2.57
CA LYS A 454 2.68 10.49 1.19
C LYS A 454 1.28 10.37 0.60
N ALA A 455 0.29 9.95 1.38
CA ALA A 455 -1.11 9.94 0.94
C ALA A 455 -1.62 11.33 0.53
N TYR A 456 -1.25 12.35 1.30
CA TYR A 456 -1.57 13.74 0.99
C TYR A 456 -0.90 14.19 -0.32
N HIS A 457 0.38 13.86 -0.51
CA HIS A 457 1.09 14.06 -1.78
C HIS A 457 0.36 13.41 -2.97
N TYR A 458 -0.17 12.20 -2.79
CA TYR A 458 -0.97 11.50 -3.80
C TYR A 458 -2.47 11.88 -3.80
N GLY A 459 -2.81 13.04 -3.24
CA GLY A 459 -4.08 13.71 -3.43
C GLY A 459 -5.21 13.32 -2.47
N LEU A 460 -4.90 12.64 -1.37
CA LEU A 460 -5.83 12.55 -0.25
C LEU A 460 -5.96 13.94 0.40
N PRO A 461 -7.17 14.46 0.70
CA PRO A 461 -7.29 15.77 1.33
C PRO A 461 -6.55 15.86 2.68
N TYR A 462 -5.95 17.01 2.97
CA TYR A 462 -5.14 17.26 4.16
C TYR A 462 -5.78 16.77 5.47
N HIS A 463 -7.05 17.14 5.71
CA HIS A 463 -7.77 16.75 6.93
C HIS A 463 -7.99 15.23 7.01
N ALA A 464 -8.23 14.58 5.88
CA ALA A 464 -8.42 13.14 5.79
C ALA A 464 -7.10 12.39 5.97
N ALA A 465 -5.99 12.94 5.45
CA ALA A 465 -4.65 12.40 5.68
C ALA A 465 -4.27 12.45 7.16
N LEU A 466 -4.42 13.59 7.85
CA LEU A 466 -4.19 13.63 9.31
C LEU A 466 -5.13 12.69 10.08
N ALA A 467 -6.42 12.67 9.73
CA ALA A 467 -7.40 11.81 10.38
C ALA A 467 -7.06 10.31 10.23
N SER A 468 -6.43 9.91 9.12
CA SER A 468 -6.11 8.52 8.79
C SER A 468 -5.15 7.84 9.78
N VAL A 469 -4.45 8.60 10.62
CA VAL A 469 -3.54 8.11 11.67
C VAL A 469 -3.89 8.67 13.06
N THR A 470 -5.03 9.35 13.20
CA THR A 470 -5.52 9.94 14.46
C THR A 470 -6.99 9.56 14.71
N THR A 471 -7.95 10.35 14.26
CA THR A 471 -9.37 10.16 14.54
C THR A 471 -9.95 8.91 13.90
N ALA A 472 -9.60 8.60 12.64
CA ALA A 472 -10.15 7.46 11.91
C ALA A 472 -9.81 6.11 12.55
N PRO A 473 -8.53 5.78 12.86
CA PRO A 473 -8.23 4.54 13.58
C PRO A 473 -8.86 4.51 14.99
N ALA A 474 -8.97 5.65 15.70
CA ALA A 474 -9.67 5.68 16.98
C ALA A 474 -11.14 5.26 16.86
N ASP A 475 -11.85 5.79 15.86
CA ASP A 475 -13.25 5.47 15.60
C ASP A 475 -13.46 4.01 15.18
N GLU A 476 -12.55 3.45 14.37
CA GLU A 476 -12.63 2.06 13.90
C GLU A 476 -12.23 1.03 14.97
N LEU A 477 -11.40 1.43 15.93
CA LEU A 477 -11.04 0.60 17.10
C LEU A 477 -12.07 0.67 18.23
N GLY A 478 -13.15 1.43 18.09
CA GLY A 478 -14.16 1.63 19.15
C GLY A 478 -13.68 2.57 20.27
N MET A 479 -12.67 3.41 20.01
CA MET A 479 -12.01 4.30 20.95
C MET A 479 -12.19 5.80 20.62
N GLY A 480 -13.05 6.13 19.65
CA GLY A 480 -13.26 7.49 19.13
C GLY A 480 -13.76 8.53 20.14
N ARG A 481 -14.18 8.09 21.33
CA ARG A 481 -14.55 8.96 22.46
C ARG A 481 -13.40 9.25 23.43
N ARG A 482 -12.28 8.54 23.31
CA ARG A 482 -11.14 8.61 24.22
C ARG A 482 -9.85 9.02 23.52
N LEU A 483 -9.64 8.61 22.28
CA LEU A 483 -8.40 8.79 21.52
C LEU A 483 -8.63 9.60 20.24
N GLY A 484 -7.54 10.02 19.59
CA GLY A 484 -7.55 10.65 18.27
C GLY A 484 -7.95 12.12 18.22
N LYS A 485 -8.24 12.76 19.37
CA LYS A 485 -8.63 14.18 19.44
C LYS A 485 -8.01 14.90 20.63
N VAL A 486 -7.80 16.21 20.48
CA VAL A 486 -7.36 17.11 21.56
C VAL A 486 -8.58 17.83 22.12
N LYS A 487 -9.33 17.15 22.98
CA LYS A 487 -10.63 17.65 23.49
C LYS A 487 -10.85 17.26 24.96
N PRO A 488 -11.54 18.09 25.77
CA PRO A 488 -11.85 17.74 27.15
C PRO A 488 -12.49 16.35 27.30
N GLY A 489 -12.00 15.58 28.27
CA GLY A 489 -12.44 14.21 28.55
C GLY A 489 -11.76 13.15 27.70
N TYR A 490 -10.93 13.49 26.72
CA TYR A 490 -10.10 12.53 25.98
C TYR A 490 -8.85 12.18 26.80
N ASP A 491 -8.26 11.03 26.53
CA ASP A 491 -7.00 10.65 27.16
C ASP A 491 -5.92 11.68 26.78
N ALA A 492 -5.04 12.01 27.73
CA ALA A 492 -3.98 13.02 27.54
C ALA A 492 -2.80 12.50 26.71
N ASP A 493 -3.11 12.02 25.51
CA ASP A 493 -2.16 11.54 24.50
C ASP A 493 -2.01 12.63 23.44
N VAL A 494 -0.95 13.44 23.53
CA VAL A 494 -0.74 14.62 22.68
C VAL A 494 0.72 14.75 22.24
N VAL A 495 0.95 15.33 21.07
CA VAL A 495 2.27 15.47 20.47
C VAL A 495 2.48 16.91 20.02
N VAL A 496 3.63 17.49 20.38
CA VAL A 496 4.10 18.77 19.84
C VAL A 496 5.12 18.50 18.75
N TRP A 497 4.97 19.14 17.59
CA TRP A 497 5.78 18.91 16.38
C TRP A 497 6.68 20.10 16.07
N ASP A 498 7.83 19.85 15.44
CA ASP A 498 8.75 20.92 15.02
C ASP A 498 8.32 21.60 13.70
N SER A 499 7.63 20.88 12.84
CA SER A 499 7.01 21.33 11.60
C SER A 499 5.58 20.82 11.48
N ASP A 500 4.91 21.11 10.36
CA ASP A 500 3.63 20.47 10.06
C ASP A 500 3.79 18.93 10.03
N PRO A 501 2.91 18.16 10.69
CA PRO A 501 2.99 16.70 10.75
C PRO A 501 3.00 16.00 9.38
N LEU A 502 2.45 16.61 8.33
CA LEU A 502 2.46 16.05 6.96
C LEU A 502 3.67 16.51 6.13
N SER A 503 4.65 17.17 6.72
CA SER A 503 5.89 17.56 6.03
C SER A 503 6.95 16.46 6.03
N VAL A 504 7.83 16.48 5.04
CA VAL A 504 9.02 15.61 5.00
C VAL A 504 9.93 15.94 6.19
N GLY A 505 10.31 14.91 6.95
CA GLY A 505 11.16 15.05 8.14
C GLY A 505 10.45 15.64 9.38
N ALA A 506 9.12 15.75 9.40
CA ALA A 506 8.41 16.19 10.61
C ALA A 506 8.78 15.33 11.83
N THR A 507 9.20 15.98 12.92
CA THR A 507 9.72 15.28 14.10
C THR A 507 9.00 15.75 15.38
N PRO A 508 8.59 14.82 16.25
CA PRO A 508 8.07 15.18 17.56
C PRO A 508 9.12 15.86 18.43
N VAL A 509 8.71 16.98 19.02
CA VAL A 509 9.50 17.72 20.02
C VAL A 509 9.26 17.15 21.42
N GLN A 510 8.00 16.83 21.73
CA GLN A 510 7.60 16.18 22.98
C GLN A 510 6.32 15.39 22.77
N VAL A 511 6.21 14.26 23.47
CA VAL A 511 5.07 13.36 23.43
C VAL A 511 4.57 13.17 24.86
N TRP A 512 3.27 13.33 25.07
CA TRP A 512 2.60 12.96 26.31
C TRP A 512 1.75 11.72 26.06
N ILE A 513 1.80 10.77 26.99
CA ILE A 513 0.91 9.60 27.03
C ILE A 513 0.33 9.55 28.43
N ASP A 514 -1.00 9.49 28.52
CA ASP A 514 -1.74 9.60 29.78
C ASP A 514 -1.27 10.83 30.60
N GLY A 515 -0.99 11.94 29.93
CA GLY A 515 -0.57 13.22 30.54
C GLY A 515 0.86 13.24 31.06
N THR A 516 1.62 12.15 30.91
CA THR A 516 3.03 12.08 31.32
C THR A 516 3.93 12.35 30.13
N ALA A 517 4.87 13.30 30.26
CA ALA A 517 5.89 13.53 29.24
C ALA A 517 6.78 12.29 29.06
N GLN A 518 7.00 11.87 27.81
CA GLN A 518 7.78 10.66 27.52
C GLN A 518 9.27 10.93 27.42
N PHE A 519 9.69 12.16 27.09
CA PHE A 519 11.10 12.52 26.97
C PHE A 519 11.50 13.58 27.99
N THR A 520 12.42 13.25 28.90
CA THR A 520 12.91 14.22 29.91
C THR A 520 13.92 15.21 29.32
N ALA A 521 14.73 14.77 28.35
CA ALA A 521 15.73 15.58 27.67
C ALA A 521 15.72 15.27 26.16
N PRO A 522 14.63 15.65 25.45
CA PRO A 522 14.54 15.40 24.01
C PRO A 522 15.61 16.21 23.26
N VAL A 523 16.11 15.63 22.17
CA VAL A 523 16.95 16.36 21.21
C VAL A 523 16.06 17.28 20.39
N TYR A 524 16.36 18.58 20.42
CA TYR A 524 15.70 19.59 19.60
C TYR A 524 16.51 19.82 18.32
N LEU A 525 15.81 19.76 17.18
CA LEU A 525 16.36 20.18 15.91
C LEU A 525 16.14 21.69 15.74
N ASP A 526 17.18 22.41 15.31
CA ASP A 526 17.13 23.83 14.98
C ASP A 526 16.44 24.03 13.63
N LYS A 527 15.11 23.89 13.64
CA LYS A 527 14.25 24.16 12.49
C LYS A 527 13.52 25.49 12.70
N PRO A 528 13.34 26.29 11.64
CA PRO A 528 12.51 27.49 11.73
C PRO A 528 11.08 27.09 12.07
N ILE A 529 10.45 27.81 12.99
CA ILE A 529 9.04 27.58 13.36
C ILE A 529 8.18 27.93 12.14
N GLN A 530 7.56 26.91 11.55
CA GLN A 530 6.63 27.06 10.43
C GLN A 530 5.20 26.82 10.92
N GLY A 531 4.26 27.52 10.31
CA GLY A 531 2.84 27.23 10.49
C GLY A 531 2.42 25.96 9.74
N PRO A 532 1.14 25.60 9.81
CA PRO A 532 0.59 24.51 9.01
C PRO A 532 0.80 24.73 7.51
N ILE A 533 0.99 23.64 6.77
CA ILE A 533 1.03 23.72 5.30
C ILE A 533 -0.33 24.16 4.76
N GLY A 534 -0.31 25.06 3.78
CA GLY A 534 -1.53 25.45 3.07
C GLY A 534 -2.02 24.29 2.20
N PRO A 535 -3.30 23.86 2.29
CA PRO A 535 -3.80 22.77 1.46
C PRO A 535 -3.66 23.09 -0.03
N ASP A 536 -2.82 22.33 -0.73
CA ASP A 536 -2.70 22.41 -2.19
C ASP A 536 -3.79 21.56 -2.87
N ALA A 537 -4.83 22.23 -3.38
CA ALA A 537 -5.91 21.58 -4.12
C ALA A 537 -5.43 20.95 -5.44
N THR A 538 -4.27 21.34 -5.98
CA THR A 538 -3.75 20.78 -7.23
C THR A 538 -3.23 19.34 -7.07
N LEU A 539 -2.94 18.91 -5.84
CA LEU A 539 -2.65 17.50 -5.53
C LEU A 539 -3.87 16.59 -5.74
N ALA A 540 -5.08 17.15 -5.78
CA ALA A 540 -6.30 16.41 -6.06
C ALA A 540 -6.41 15.94 -7.53
N ASP A 541 -5.47 16.27 -8.41
CA ASP A 541 -5.41 15.76 -9.78
C ASP A 541 -4.49 14.53 -9.87
N ILE A 542 -4.94 13.45 -10.52
CA ILE A 542 -4.09 12.27 -10.76
C ILE A 542 -3.16 12.59 -11.93
N VAL A 543 -1.85 12.42 -11.72
CA VAL A 543 -0.81 12.58 -12.75
C VAL A 543 -0.99 11.51 -13.83
N SER A 544 -1.10 11.93 -15.10
CA SER A 544 -1.16 11.03 -16.26
C SER A 544 0.15 10.29 -16.50
N GLU A 545 0.13 9.22 -17.30
CA GLU A 545 1.36 8.49 -17.66
C GLU A 545 2.40 9.41 -18.31
N PRO A 546 3.71 9.17 -18.07
CA PRO A 546 4.78 10.00 -18.63
C PRO A 546 4.66 10.13 -20.15
N THR A 547 4.69 11.36 -20.66
CA THR A 547 4.72 11.62 -22.11
C THR A 547 6.17 11.80 -22.54
N ARG A 548 6.58 11.11 -23.61
CA ARG A 548 7.90 11.31 -24.22
C ARG A 548 7.84 12.54 -25.12
N VAL A 549 8.74 13.49 -24.88
CA VAL A 549 8.94 14.67 -25.72
C VAL A 549 10.42 14.76 -26.08
N ALA A 550 10.73 15.08 -27.34
CA ALA A 550 12.11 15.27 -27.78
C ALA A 550 12.64 16.65 -27.37
N ASP A 551 11.80 17.67 -27.54
CA ASP A 551 12.10 19.05 -27.23
C ASP A 551 11.04 19.59 -26.24
N ALA A 552 11.48 20.41 -25.28
CA ALA A 552 10.61 21.05 -24.31
C ALA A 552 11.21 22.37 -23.84
N LEU A 553 10.34 23.35 -23.61
CA LEU A 553 10.72 24.65 -23.06
C LEU A 553 10.09 24.80 -21.68
N PHE A 554 10.86 25.23 -20.70
CA PHE A 554 10.38 25.49 -19.34
C PHE A 554 10.59 26.96 -18.97
N GLN A 555 9.57 27.60 -18.40
CA GLN A 555 9.62 28.97 -17.90
C GLN A 555 9.27 28.99 -16.43
N GLY A 556 9.92 29.84 -15.63
CA GLY A 556 9.62 29.91 -14.19
C GLY A 556 10.50 29.00 -13.32
N VAL A 557 11.68 28.62 -13.79
CA VAL A 557 12.67 27.89 -12.98
C VAL A 557 13.30 28.88 -12.00
N THR A 558 12.94 28.77 -10.73
CA THR A 558 13.42 29.65 -9.65
C THR A 558 14.70 29.13 -9.01
N LYS A 559 15.07 27.86 -9.23
CA LYS A 559 16.30 27.27 -8.69
C LYS A 559 16.95 26.28 -9.65
N VAL A 560 18.26 26.41 -9.83
CA VAL A 560 19.10 25.49 -10.63
C VAL A 560 20.19 24.92 -9.72
N LEU A 561 20.22 23.59 -9.56
CA LEU A 561 21.11 22.84 -8.67
C LEU A 561 21.89 21.75 -9.43
N LEU A 562 22.43 22.10 -10.61
CA LEU A 562 23.23 21.19 -11.44
C LEU A 562 24.75 21.29 -11.17
N SER A 563 25.26 22.43 -10.71
CA SER A 563 26.70 22.67 -10.55
C SER A 563 26.99 23.67 -9.42
N GLY A 564 28.03 23.43 -8.62
CA GLY A 564 28.40 24.28 -7.48
C GLY A 564 27.34 24.30 -6.37
N ASP A 565 27.67 24.82 -5.19
CA ASP A 565 26.70 24.99 -4.09
C ASP A 565 25.89 26.31 -4.22
N ASP A 566 26.27 27.17 -5.16
CA ASP A 566 25.57 28.41 -5.47
C ASP A 566 24.40 28.14 -6.41
N ALA A 567 23.17 28.36 -5.92
CA ALA A 567 21.97 28.29 -6.73
C ALA A 567 21.96 29.44 -7.75
N TYR A 568 22.11 29.13 -9.04
CA TYR A 568 22.03 30.14 -10.09
C TYR A 568 20.58 30.54 -10.34
N THR A 569 20.11 31.58 -9.66
CA THR A 569 19.28 32.61 -10.31
C THR A 569 19.99 33.94 -10.13
N THR A 570 20.54 34.46 -11.23
CA THR A 570 20.92 35.86 -11.31
C THR A 570 19.69 36.69 -10.95
N ASP A 571 19.78 37.43 -9.84
CA ASP A 571 18.93 38.57 -9.51
C ASP A 571 17.52 38.24 -9.00
N GLY A 572 17.23 36.98 -8.63
CA GLY A 572 15.90 36.55 -8.17
C GLY A 572 14.83 36.52 -9.27
N THR A 573 15.25 36.61 -10.54
CA THR A 573 14.37 36.46 -11.70
C THR A 573 14.32 34.99 -12.12
N PRO A 574 13.12 34.40 -12.33
CA PRO A 574 13.02 33.03 -12.81
C PRO A 574 13.73 32.84 -14.16
N SER A 575 14.46 31.75 -14.31
CA SER A 575 15.14 31.37 -15.54
C SER A 575 14.25 30.51 -16.43
N ASN A 576 14.57 30.52 -17.72
CA ASN A 576 14.04 29.60 -18.70
C ASN A 576 15.03 28.45 -18.91
N VAL A 577 14.52 27.27 -19.27
CA VAL A 577 15.34 26.10 -19.62
C VAL A 577 14.84 25.57 -20.96
N ALA A 578 15.76 25.41 -21.91
CA ALA A 578 15.49 24.78 -23.18
C ALA A 578 16.09 23.38 -23.20
N VAL A 579 15.26 22.41 -23.56
CA VAL A 579 15.64 21.02 -23.77
C VAL A 579 15.45 20.71 -25.24
N SER A 580 16.48 20.19 -25.90
CA SER A 580 16.39 19.69 -27.26
C SER A 580 17.04 18.32 -27.41
N ASN A 581 16.38 17.42 -28.14
CA ASN A 581 16.75 16.00 -28.24
C ASN A 581 17.08 15.36 -26.88
N GLY A 582 16.27 15.67 -25.87
CA GLY A 582 16.42 15.15 -24.51
C GLY A 582 17.62 15.69 -23.71
N LYS A 583 18.32 16.71 -24.21
CA LYS A 583 19.45 17.36 -23.52
C LYS A 583 19.18 18.82 -23.24
N ILE A 584 19.67 19.31 -22.11
CA ILE A 584 19.64 20.75 -21.81
C ILE A 584 20.57 21.49 -22.79
N THR A 585 20.02 22.42 -23.57
CA THR A 585 20.78 23.25 -24.51
C THR A 585 21.00 24.66 -23.99
N CYS A 586 20.08 25.18 -23.16
CA CYS A 586 20.20 26.51 -22.57
C CYS A 586 19.54 26.58 -21.18
N ILE A 587 20.15 27.37 -20.29
CA ILE A 587 19.60 27.82 -19.01
C ILE A 587 19.78 29.34 -18.94
N GLY A 588 18.73 30.08 -18.60
CA GLY A 588 18.77 31.55 -18.49
C GLY A 588 17.68 32.21 -19.33
N THR A 589 18.03 33.16 -20.20
CA THR A 589 17.01 33.85 -21.03
C THR A 589 16.49 32.96 -22.16
N CYS A 590 17.37 32.15 -22.77
CA CYS A 590 17.07 31.18 -23.84
C CYS A 590 16.23 31.74 -25.00
N LYS A 591 16.44 33.03 -25.33
CA LYS A 591 15.58 33.76 -26.26
C LYS A 591 15.54 33.12 -27.65
N SER A 592 16.70 32.77 -28.19
CA SER A 592 16.85 32.11 -29.51
C SER A 592 16.18 30.73 -29.55
N GLU A 593 16.33 29.96 -28.49
CA GLU A 593 15.76 28.62 -28.35
C GLU A 593 14.24 28.71 -28.24
N PHE A 594 13.72 29.68 -27.48
CA PHE A 594 12.28 29.93 -27.36
C PHE A 594 11.66 30.41 -28.67
N GLU A 595 12.31 31.31 -29.40
CA GLU A 595 11.85 31.74 -30.71
C GLU A 595 11.81 30.57 -31.70
N ALA A 596 12.87 29.74 -31.74
CA ALA A 596 12.94 28.57 -32.62
C ALA A 596 11.91 27.49 -32.25
N ALA A 597 11.77 27.15 -30.97
CA ALA A 597 10.83 26.12 -30.54
C ALA A 597 9.37 26.59 -30.62
N THR A 598 9.08 27.88 -30.39
CA THR A 598 7.75 28.45 -30.63
C THR A 598 7.39 28.38 -32.11
N ALA A 599 8.33 28.69 -33.02
CA ALA A 599 8.13 28.55 -34.46
C ALA A 599 7.91 27.08 -34.89
N ALA A 600 8.49 26.13 -34.16
CA ALA A 600 8.32 24.69 -34.38
C ALA A 600 7.12 24.07 -33.63
N GLY A 601 6.32 24.86 -32.91
CA GLY A 601 5.16 24.37 -32.15
C GLY A 601 5.51 23.54 -30.90
N VAL A 602 6.73 23.65 -30.40
CA VAL A 602 7.19 22.95 -29.19
C VAL A 602 6.47 23.49 -27.95
N LYS A 603 6.06 22.58 -27.08
CA LYS A 603 5.31 22.93 -25.86
C LYS A 603 6.17 23.71 -24.87
N VAL A 604 5.63 24.85 -24.43
CA VAL A 604 6.14 25.63 -23.30
C VAL A 604 5.43 25.19 -22.02
N ILE A 605 6.20 24.83 -20.99
CA ILE A 605 5.73 24.41 -19.68
C ILE A 605 6.00 25.56 -18.71
N GLN A 606 4.93 26.17 -18.20
CA GLN A 606 5.02 27.23 -17.22
C GLN A 606 5.08 26.64 -15.81
N LEU A 607 6.10 27.04 -15.05
CA LEU A 607 6.34 26.67 -13.66
C LEU A 607 6.03 27.88 -12.77
N ASN A 608 5.49 27.66 -11.57
CA ASN A 608 5.34 28.74 -10.58
C ASN A 608 6.59 28.85 -9.69
N ASN A 609 7.19 27.71 -9.36
CA ASN A 609 8.37 27.59 -8.52
C ASN A 609 9.22 26.40 -8.99
N GLY A 610 9.79 26.50 -10.19
CA GLY A 610 10.48 25.39 -10.83
C GLY A 610 11.89 25.11 -10.26
N TYR A 611 12.20 23.84 -10.05
CA TYR A 611 13.51 23.37 -9.62
C TYR A 611 14.15 22.51 -10.70
N LEU A 612 15.35 22.87 -11.15
CA LEU A 612 16.17 22.05 -12.03
C LEU A 612 17.29 21.39 -11.22
N THR A 613 17.31 20.06 -11.19
CA THR A 613 18.24 19.25 -10.39
C THR A 613 18.82 18.10 -11.22
N HIS A 614 19.89 17.47 -10.72
CA HIS A 614 20.32 16.18 -11.23
C HIS A 614 19.22 15.15 -11.05
N SER A 615 19.07 14.24 -12.01
CA SER A 615 18.19 13.11 -11.81
C SER A 615 18.72 12.18 -10.71
N PHE A 616 17.81 11.42 -10.10
CA PHE A 616 18.15 10.46 -9.08
C PHE A 616 18.65 9.15 -9.67
N THR A 617 19.41 8.40 -8.86
CA THR A 617 19.92 7.08 -9.21
C THR A 617 19.51 6.08 -8.14
N GLY A 618 18.78 5.03 -8.54
CA GLY A 618 18.42 3.95 -7.62
C GLY A 618 19.57 2.95 -7.49
N VAL A 619 20.04 2.64 -6.27
CA VAL A 619 21.10 1.64 -6.07
C VAL A 619 20.72 0.63 -5.01
N GLY A 620 20.92 -0.64 -5.31
CA GLY A 620 20.57 -1.73 -4.41
C GLY A 620 19.23 -2.36 -4.75
N GLY A 621 18.75 -3.24 -3.88
CA GLY A 621 17.61 -4.10 -4.16
C GLY A 621 17.86 -5.02 -5.36
N THR A 622 16.80 -5.30 -6.11
CA THR A 622 16.78 -6.14 -7.32
C THR A 622 16.23 -5.37 -8.51
N ILE A 623 16.18 -4.04 -8.41
CA ILE A 623 15.55 -3.18 -9.39
C ILE A 623 16.12 -3.44 -10.79
N GLY A 624 15.26 -3.70 -11.77
CA GLY A 624 15.68 -4.05 -13.14
C GLY A 624 16.30 -5.44 -13.31
N LEU A 625 16.34 -6.27 -12.25
CA LEU A 625 16.64 -7.71 -12.32
C LEU A 625 15.39 -8.57 -12.07
N ASN A 626 14.29 -7.98 -11.60
CA ASN A 626 13.02 -8.66 -11.45
C ASN A 626 11.83 -7.69 -11.64
N ALA A 627 10.62 -8.24 -11.78
CA ALA A 627 9.39 -7.46 -11.82
C ALA A 627 8.57 -7.53 -10.52
N ILE A 628 8.55 -8.68 -9.84
CA ILE A 628 7.86 -8.93 -8.57
C ILE A 628 8.78 -9.75 -7.65
N ASP A 629 9.07 -9.26 -6.43
CA ASP A 629 10.17 -9.79 -5.61
C ASP A 629 9.98 -11.23 -5.13
N ALA A 630 8.76 -11.59 -4.75
CA ALA A 630 8.42 -12.92 -4.24
C ALA A 630 7.89 -13.88 -5.31
N GLU A 631 7.97 -13.51 -6.60
CA GLU A 631 7.45 -14.34 -7.69
C GLU A 631 8.59 -14.84 -8.59
N ASP A 632 8.95 -16.11 -8.42
CA ASP A 632 10.04 -16.79 -9.11
C ASP A 632 9.96 -16.66 -10.64
N SER A 633 8.75 -16.63 -11.22
CA SER A 633 8.59 -16.50 -12.68
C SER A 633 8.90 -15.11 -13.23
N THR A 634 9.06 -14.11 -12.36
CA THR A 634 9.44 -12.74 -12.70
C THR A 634 10.76 -12.30 -12.09
N ASP A 635 11.43 -13.20 -11.37
CA ASP A 635 12.70 -12.97 -10.71
C ASP A 635 13.82 -13.60 -11.53
N ASN A 636 15.02 -13.00 -11.50
CA ASN A 636 16.20 -13.58 -12.15
C ASN A 636 16.76 -14.81 -11.38
N GLY A 637 16.20 -15.12 -10.21
CA GLY A 637 16.52 -16.26 -9.37
C GLY A 637 17.80 -16.07 -8.56
N ASP A 638 17.88 -16.78 -7.43
CA ASP A 638 19.12 -16.89 -6.66
C ASP A 638 20.00 -17.98 -7.26
N THR A 639 21.29 -17.68 -7.48
CA THR A 639 22.25 -18.69 -7.97
C THR A 639 22.97 -19.40 -6.83
N LYS A 640 23.28 -20.69 -7.04
CA LYS A 640 24.26 -21.45 -6.25
C LYS A 640 25.67 -21.39 -6.85
N GLU A 641 25.82 -20.81 -8.04
CA GLU A 641 27.11 -20.57 -8.68
C GLU A 641 27.89 -19.49 -7.92
N LYS A 642 29.23 -19.53 -8.02
CA LYS A 642 30.12 -18.78 -7.11
C LYS A 642 30.27 -17.30 -7.43
N PHE A 643 29.95 -16.82 -8.64
CA PHE A 643 30.14 -15.42 -9.02
C PHE A 643 29.43 -15.14 -10.35
N THR A 644 28.52 -14.16 -10.40
CA THR A 644 27.73 -13.84 -11.60
C THR A 644 27.78 -12.36 -11.98
N ARG A 645 27.31 -12.01 -13.17
CA ARG A 645 27.23 -10.61 -13.64
C ARG A 645 25.77 -10.20 -13.76
N ALA A 646 25.40 -9.06 -13.18
CA ALA A 646 24.02 -8.58 -13.23
C ALA A 646 23.57 -8.16 -14.63
N VAL A 647 24.50 -7.76 -15.52
CA VAL A 647 24.17 -7.35 -16.89
C VAL A 647 23.48 -8.46 -17.69
N ASP A 648 23.81 -9.72 -17.39
CA ASP A 648 23.25 -10.89 -18.07
C ASP A 648 21.81 -11.20 -17.63
N GLY A 649 21.36 -10.62 -16.50
CA GLY A 649 20.04 -10.82 -15.90
C GLY A 649 19.10 -9.61 -15.98
N LEU A 650 19.44 -8.59 -16.79
CA LEU A 650 18.63 -7.37 -16.89
C LEU A 650 17.23 -7.64 -17.46
N GLN A 651 16.22 -7.28 -16.68
CA GLN A 651 14.80 -7.31 -17.01
C GLN A 651 14.25 -5.88 -17.03
N LEU A 652 14.38 -5.23 -18.18
CA LEU A 652 13.94 -3.85 -18.41
C LEU A 652 12.44 -3.78 -18.76
N ALA A 653 11.92 -2.57 -19.02
CA ALA A 653 10.51 -2.32 -19.33
C ALA A 653 9.47 -2.75 -18.27
N ASN A 654 9.85 -2.89 -16.99
CA ASN A 654 8.94 -3.30 -15.92
C ASN A 654 8.29 -2.11 -15.17
N LYS A 655 7.28 -2.39 -14.34
CA LYS A 655 6.49 -1.36 -13.60
C LYS A 655 7.36 -0.57 -12.62
N LYS A 656 8.31 -1.21 -11.92
CA LYS A 656 9.20 -0.57 -10.94
C LYS A 656 10.05 0.52 -11.60
N LEU A 657 10.65 0.20 -12.76
CA LEU A 657 11.48 1.12 -13.52
C LEU A 657 10.68 2.29 -14.10
N ARG A 658 9.49 2.02 -14.65
CA ARG A 658 8.59 3.08 -15.15
C ARG A 658 8.17 4.06 -14.05
N VAL A 659 7.90 3.54 -12.85
CA VAL A 659 7.57 4.36 -11.69
C VAL A 659 8.79 5.17 -11.25
N GLY A 660 9.97 4.55 -11.13
CA GLY A 660 11.20 5.29 -10.84
C GLY A 660 11.42 6.46 -11.81
N ALA A 661 11.29 6.22 -13.13
CA ALA A 661 11.42 7.26 -14.15
C ALA A 661 10.40 8.40 -13.99
N ARG A 662 9.16 8.10 -13.58
CA ARG A 662 8.11 9.12 -13.32
C ARG A 662 8.52 10.08 -12.19
N TYR A 663 9.23 9.57 -11.19
CA TYR A 663 9.64 10.32 -10.00
C TYR A 663 11.10 10.78 -10.05
N GLY A 664 11.67 10.91 -11.25
CA GLY A 664 12.99 11.52 -11.45
C GLY A 664 14.17 10.56 -11.33
N VAL A 665 13.94 9.25 -11.18
CA VAL A 665 14.99 8.22 -11.18
C VAL A 665 15.26 7.75 -12.61
N THR A 666 16.26 8.31 -13.27
CA THR A 666 16.56 8.01 -14.68
C THR A 666 17.61 6.90 -14.86
N ARG A 667 18.37 6.60 -13.80
CA ARG A 667 19.42 5.58 -13.79
C ARG A 667 19.28 4.67 -12.58
N ALA A 668 19.74 3.44 -12.70
CA ALA A 668 19.80 2.49 -11.61
C ALA A 668 21.07 1.62 -11.67
N ILE A 669 21.49 1.11 -10.51
CA ILE A 669 22.61 0.18 -10.37
C ILE A 669 22.18 -0.99 -9.49
N SER A 670 22.26 -2.21 -10.02
CA SER A 670 21.77 -3.40 -9.34
C SER A 670 22.81 -4.50 -9.29
N ALA A 671 22.94 -5.12 -8.12
CA ALA A 671 23.84 -6.24 -7.89
C ALA A 671 23.10 -7.57 -8.07
N PRO A 672 23.78 -8.63 -8.57
CA PRO A 672 23.12 -9.91 -8.79
C PRO A 672 22.78 -10.55 -7.44
N LYS A 673 21.65 -11.24 -7.36
CA LYS A 673 21.28 -12.03 -6.18
C LYS A 673 22.20 -13.24 -6.07
N PHE A 674 22.58 -13.56 -4.85
CA PHE A 674 23.37 -14.73 -4.49
C PHE A 674 22.71 -15.36 -3.28
N ASN A 675 22.47 -16.68 -3.27
CA ASN A 675 21.71 -17.39 -2.24
C ASN A 675 20.38 -16.69 -1.78
N GLY A 676 19.59 -17.33 -0.93
CA GLY A 676 18.34 -16.70 -0.43
C GLY A 676 18.64 -15.52 0.51
N LEU A 677 17.68 -14.60 0.69
CA LEU A 677 17.71 -13.50 1.71
C LEU A 677 18.50 -12.23 1.33
N LYS A 678 18.29 -11.69 0.13
CA LYS A 678 18.85 -10.38 -0.32
C LYS A 678 20.39 -10.30 -0.27
N THR A 679 21.11 -11.41 -0.49
CA THR A 679 22.58 -11.39 -0.55
C THR A 679 23.09 -11.24 -1.99
N HIS A 680 24.32 -10.77 -2.13
CA HIS A 680 24.92 -10.42 -3.41
C HIS A 680 26.35 -10.95 -3.50
N HIS A 681 26.66 -11.57 -4.64
CA HIS A 681 28.00 -12.07 -4.96
C HIS A 681 28.22 -12.07 -6.48
N GLY A 682 28.96 -11.09 -6.98
CA GLY A 682 29.10 -10.88 -8.43
C GLY A 682 29.41 -9.43 -8.80
N THR A 683 29.20 -9.06 -10.07
CA THR A 683 29.31 -7.66 -10.52
C THR A 683 27.95 -7.01 -10.73
N SER A 684 27.78 -5.78 -10.23
CA SER A 684 26.58 -4.99 -10.50
C SER A 684 26.60 -4.36 -11.89
N VAL A 685 25.43 -4.02 -12.42
CA VAL A 685 25.24 -3.34 -13.71
C VAL A 685 24.60 -1.97 -13.49
N GLY A 686 25.06 -0.96 -14.22
CA GLY A 686 24.46 0.37 -14.30
C GLY A 686 23.68 0.55 -15.60
N PHE A 687 22.40 0.94 -15.50
CA PHE A 687 21.48 1.03 -16.63
C PHE A 687 20.48 2.19 -16.51
N VAL A 688 19.83 2.55 -17.63
CA VAL A 688 18.81 3.59 -17.74
C VAL A 688 17.42 3.01 -17.48
N THR A 689 16.64 3.63 -16.59
CA THR A 689 15.34 3.09 -16.13
C THR A 689 14.25 3.15 -17.20
N SER A 690 14.36 4.04 -18.18
CA SER A 690 13.40 4.18 -19.28
C SER A 690 13.69 3.29 -20.49
N ALA A 691 14.81 2.56 -20.50
CA ALA A 691 15.17 1.65 -21.58
C ALA A 691 14.21 0.45 -21.64
N LEU A 692 13.93 -0.04 -22.85
CA LEU A 692 13.08 -1.22 -23.04
C LEU A 692 13.90 -2.50 -23.14
N THR A 693 15.10 -2.42 -23.70
CA THR A 693 16.02 -3.56 -23.85
C THR A 693 17.47 -3.14 -23.58
N SER A 694 18.32 -4.08 -23.15
CA SER A 694 19.74 -3.82 -22.86
C SER A 694 20.56 -3.51 -24.12
N LEU A 695 20.02 -3.80 -25.31
CA LEU A 695 20.66 -3.52 -26.61
C LEU A 695 20.44 -2.09 -27.10
N GLU A 696 19.54 -1.33 -26.46
CA GLU A 696 19.37 0.08 -26.79
C GLU A 696 20.66 0.86 -26.51
N ARG A 697 21.01 1.75 -27.44
CA ARG A 697 22.23 2.56 -27.30
C ARG A 697 22.13 3.41 -26.02
N GLY A 698 23.12 3.27 -25.14
CA GLY A 698 23.16 3.97 -23.86
C GLY A 698 22.27 3.37 -22.76
N ALA A 699 21.58 2.25 -23.01
CA ALA A 699 20.74 1.60 -22.00
C ALA A 699 21.57 1.04 -20.85
N VAL A 700 22.76 0.48 -21.13
CA VAL A 700 23.75 0.06 -20.13
C VAL A 700 24.90 1.06 -20.18
N PHE A 701 25.09 1.82 -19.09
CA PHE A 701 26.18 2.79 -18.97
C PHE A 701 27.39 2.21 -18.22
N ALA A 702 27.21 1.09 -17.50
CA ALA A 702 28.28 0.36 -16.84
C ALA A 702 27.96 -1.13 -16.81
N GLU A 703 28.62 -1.95 -17.65
CA GLU A 703 28.40 -3.41 -17.66
C GLU A 703 28.83 -4.07 -16.34
N ASP A 704 29.93 -3.59 -15.75
CA ASP A 704 30.48 -4.06 -14.48
C ASP A 704 30.81 -2.85 -13.60
N ALA A 705 29.84 -2.42 -12.80
CA ALA A 705 29.94 -1.20 -11.98
C ALA A 705 30.77 -1.40 -10.70
N ALA A 706 30.59 -2.51 -9.98
CA ALA A 706 31.35 -2.84 -8.78
C ALA A 706 31.29 -4.35 -8.51
N VAL A 707 32.26 -4.88 -7.75
CA VAL A 707 32.25 -6.27 -7.26
C VAL A 707 31.59 -6.32 -5.88
N HIS A 708 30.58 -7.15 -5.72
CA HIS A 708 29.75 -7.23 -4.51
C HIS A 708 30.04 -8.49 -3.69
N TYR A 709 30.09 -8.32 -2.37
CA TYR A 709 30.03 -9.39 -1.38
C TYR A 709 29.13 -9.00 -0.21
N THR A 710 28.22 -9.88 0.18
CA THR A 710 27.51 -9.77 1.46
C THR A 710 28.30 -10.40 2.60
N LEU A 711 28.56 -9.62 3.64
CA LEU A 711 29.36 -10.00 4.81
C LEU A 711 28.69 -9.63 6.14
N ASP A 712 27.35 -9.56 6.15
CA ASP A 712 26.52 -9.38 7.35
C ASP A 712 25.93 -10.72 7.84
N LEU A 713 24.90 -10.67 8.71
CA LEU A 713 24.28 -11.88 9.26
C LEU A 713 23.77 -12.86 8.18
N ASN A 714 23.40 -12.38 7.00
CA ASN A 714 22.94 -13.25 5.92
C ASN A 714 24.07 -14.16 5.40
N ALA A 715 25.33 -13.70 5.49
CA ALA A 715 26.49 -14.53 5.14
C ALA A 715 26.63 -15.77 6.06
N ARG A 716 26.12 -15.70 7.30
CA ARG A 716 26.11 -16.84 8.23
C ARG A 716 25.04 -17.87 7.92
N MET A 717 23.91 -17.43 7.37
CA MET A 717 22.82 -18.31 6.98
C MET A 717 23.19 -19.19 5.77
N ALA A 718 24.28 -18.86 5.06
CA ALA A 718 24.88 -19.64 3.99
C ALA A 718 25.98 -20.62 4.48
N ASP A 719 25.86 -21.16 5.70
CA ASP A 719 26.74 -22.16 6.33
C ASP A 719 28.21 -21.73 6.58
N LYS A 720 28.49 -20.43 6.76
CA LYS A 720 29.86 -19.92 7.05
C LYS A 720 29.94 -19.08 8.31
N SER A 721 31.07 -19.12 9.01
CA SER A 721 31.33 -18.14 10.09
C SER A 721 31.77 -16.79 9.51
N TYR A 722 31.59 -15.68 10.25
CA TYR A 722 32.17 -14.39 9.85
C TYR A 722 33.68 -14.49 9.62
N SER A 723 34.39 -15.16 10.53
CA SER A 723 35.84 -15.34 10.43
C SER A 723 36.24 -16.07 9.14
N GLU A 724 35.46 -17.08 8.74
CA GLU A 724 35.66 -17.77 7.47
C GLU A 724 35.34 -16.87 6.27
N ALA A 725 34.22 -16.14 6.29
CA ALA A 725 33.82 -15.26 5.20
C ALA A 725 34.84 -14.14 4.94
N PHE A 726 35.23 -13.41 5.98
CA PHE A 726 36.28 -12.39 5.91
C PHE A 726 37.66 -12.99 5.58
N GLY A 727 37.99 -14.14 6.14
CA GLY A 727 39.24 -14.85 5.84
C GLY A 727 39.33 -15.30 4.38
N ALA A 728 38.22 -15.78 3.82
CA ALA A 728 38.11 -16.17 2.42
C ALA A 728 38.26 -14.96 1.49
N LEU A 729 37.60 -13.84 1.78
CA LEU A 729 37.74 -12.60 1.00
C LEU A 729 39.21 -12.13 0.98
N ARG A 730 39.86 -12.06 2.16
CA ARG A 730 41.29 -11.72 2.26
C ARG A 730 42.15 -12.61 1.38
N LYS A 731 41.99 -13.92 1.49
CA LYS A 731 42.75 -14.89 0.72
C LYS A 731 42.57 -14.66 -0.78
N LYS A 732 41.33 -14.53 -1.25
CA LYS A 732 41.01 -14.30 -2.66
C LYS A 732 41.64 -13.02 -3.22
N LEU A 733 41.60 -11.92 -2.46
CA LEU A 733 42.23 -10.66 -2.86
C LEU A 733 43.76 -10.81 -2.99
N LEU A 734 44.41 -11.44 -2.02
CA LEU A 734 45.86 -11.69 -2.07
C LEU A 734 46.24 -12.62 -3.23
N ASP A 735 45.47 -13.68 -3.46
CA ASP A 735 45.70 -14.64 -4.55
C ASP A 735 45.54 -13.94 -5.92
N ALA A 736 44.53 -13.08 -6.08
CA ALA A 736 44.32 -12.31 -7.31
C ALA A 736 45.47 -11.34 -7.62
N GLY A 737 46.06 -10.72 -6.59
CA GLY A 737 47.18 -9.79 -6.75
C GLY A 737 48.55 -10.44 -6.93
N LYS A 738 48.74 -11.67 -6.44
CA LYS A 738 50.01 -12.41 -6.53
C LYS A 738 50.11 -13.32 -7.76
N SER A 739 48.98 -13.61 -8.41
CA SER A 739 48.96 -14.53 -9.55
C SER A 739 49.49 -13.86 -10.81
N ASP A 740 50.62 -14.36 -11.32
CA ASP A 740 51.14 -14.01 -12.65
C ASP A 740 50.32 -14.62 -13.79
N LYS A 741 49.45 -15.60 -13.48
CA LYS A 741 48.55 -16.21 -14.48
C LYS A 741 47.38 -15.27 -14.74
N GLU A 742 47.12 -15.01 -16.03
CA GLU A 742 45.89 -14.33 -16.42
C GLU A 742 44.69 -15.22 -16.11
N PRO A 743 43.74 -14.74 -15.28
CA PRO A 743 42.54 -15.49 -14.95
C PRO A 743 41.61 -15.61 -16.16
N GLU A 744 40.75 -16.62 -16.15
CA GLU A 744 39.70 -16.77 -17.16
C GLU A 744 38.83 -15.50 -17.21
N ALA A 745 38.53 -15.03 -18.43
CA ALA A 745 37.70 -13.86 -18.64
C ALA A 745 36.36 -14.01 -17.90
N TYR A 746 35.88 -12.92 -17.31
CA TYR A 746 34.63 -12.88 -16.53
C TYR A 746 34.59 -13.75 -15.26
N SER A 747 35.69 -14.40 -14.87
CA SER A 747 35.77 -15.12 -13.59
C SER A 747 35.88 -14.18 -12.39
N GLU A 748 35.53 -14.68 -11.20
CA GLU A 748 35.75 -13.97 -9.93
C GLU A 748 37.20 -13.48 -9.79
N ALA A 749 38.18 -14.30 -10.17
CA ALA A 749 39.60 -13.94 -10.10
C ALA A 749 39.95 -12.79 -11.06
N ALA A 750 39.35 -12.72 -12.25
CA ALA A 750 39.55 -11.62 -13.19
C ALA A 750 39.03 -10.29 -12.64
N TYR A 751 37.85 -10.30 -12.04
CA TYR A 751 37.29 -9.10 -11.41
C TYR A 751 38.05 -8.69 -10.14
N LEU A 752 38.45 -9.66 -9.31
CA LEU A 752 39.27 -9.37 -8.14
C LEU A 752 40.65 -8.82 -8.51
N LYS A 753 41.23 -9.23 -9.65
CA LYS A 753 42.47 -8.65 -10.17
C LYS A 753 42.30 -7.16 -10.49
N ARG A 754 41.16 -6.76 -11.06
CA ARG A 754 40.77 -5.35 -11.29
C ARG A 754 40.49 -4.59 -9.98
N VAL A 755 39.96 -5.26 -8.96
CA VAL A 755 39.77 -4.66 -7.63
C VAL A 755 41.12 -4.34 -6.99
N VAL A 756 42.07 -5.27 -7.02
CA VAL A 756 43.39 -5.07 -6.39
C VAL A 756 44.32 -4.14 -7.18
N SER A 757 44.06 -3.91 -8.48
CA SER A 757 44.72 -2.84 -9.25
C SER A 757 44.12 -1.46 -9.00
N GLY A 758 42.94 -1.38 -8.38
CA GLY A 758 42.20 -0.14 -8.16
C GLY A 758 41.28 0.27 -9.31
N ASP A 759 41.13 -0.57 -10.34
CA ASP A 759 40.30 -0.28 -11.52
C ASP A 759 38.80 -0.51 -11.29
N LEU A 760 38.43 -1.26 -10.24
CA LEU A 760 37.04 -1.58 -9.91
C LEU A 760 36.82 -1.52 -8.40
N VAL A 761 35.65 -1.03 -7.97
CA VAL A 761 35.30 -0.94 -6.55
C VAL A 761 34.88 -2.29 -5.99
N LEU A 762 35.34 -2.59 -4.77
CA LEU A 762 34.83 -3.67 -3.93
C LEU A 762 33.72 -3.13 -3.01
N ALA A 763 32.47 -3.43 -3.35
CA ALA A 763 31.30 -3.08 -2.56
C ALA A 763 30.95 -4.21 -1.57
N LEU A 764 30.90 -3.88 -0.27
CA LEU A 764 30.66 -4.84 0.80
C LEU A 764 29.36 -4.50 1.54
N THR A 765 28.39 -5.41 1.53
CA THR A 765 27.17 -5.26 2.34
C THR A 765 27.47 -5.65 3.78
N ILE A 766 27.56 -4.66 4.67
CA ILE A 766 27.91 -4.83 6.08
C ILE A 766 27.14 -3.81 6.91
N ASN A 767 26.46 -4.26 7.96
CA ASN A 767 25.74 -3.38 8.88
C ASN A 767 26.51 -3.06 10.17
N SER A 768 27.23 -4.04 10.72
CA SER A 768 27.88 -3.91 12.04
C SER A 768 29.22 -3.18 11.98
N ALA A 769 29.53 -2.41 13.03
CA ALA A 769 30.79 -1.66 13.13
C ALA A 769 32.02 -2.60 13.14
N ASP A 770 31.91 -3.77 13.79
CA ASP A 770 32.99 -4.76 13.86
C ASP A 770 33.26 -5.42 12.50
N GLY A 771 32.21 -5.63 11.70
CA GLY A 771 32.33 -6.08 10.32
C GLY A 771 33.04 -5.05 9.44
N ILE A 772 32.66 -3.78 9.56
CA ILE A 772 33.28 -2.67 8.82
C ILE A 772 34.76 -2.55 9.21
N ALA A 773 35.08 -2.56 10.51
CA ALA A 773 36.46 -2.52 10.97
C ALA A 773 37.29 -3.71 10.44
N SER A 774 36.68 -4.89 10.34
CA SER A 774 37.33 -6.07 9.75
C SER A 774 37.60 -5.91 8.26
N ALA A 775 36.66 -5.33 7.50
CA ALA A 775 36.86 -5.00 6.10
C ALA A 775 38.00 -3.97 5.89
N LEU A 776 38.04 -2.91 6.72
CA LEU A 776 39.09 -1.90 6.68
C LEU A 776 40.48 -2.48 7.01
N ARG A 777 40.56 -3.40 7.98
CA ARG A 777 41.81 -4.14 8.26
C ARG A 777 42.26 -4.96 7.06
N ILE A 778 41.36 -5.71 6.42
CA ILE A 778 41.67 -6.51 5.23
C ILE A 778 42.17 -5.59 4.09
N LYS A 779 41.48 -4.46 3.84
CA LYS A 779 41.94 -3.46 2.88
C LYS A 779 43.39 -3.04 3.18
N SER A 780 43.68 -2.62 4.41
CA SER A 780 45.03 -2.21 4.80
C SER A 780 46.06 -3.33 4.63
N GLU A 781 45.75 -4.56 5.04
CA GLU A 781 46.65 -5.72 4.92
C GLU A 781 46.97 -6.04 3.45
N VAL A 782 45.95 -6.05 2.59
CA VAL A 782 46.12 -6.34 1.17
C VAL A 782 46.92 -5.24 0.47
N GLU A 783 46.61 -3.96 0.72
CA GLU A 783 47.38 -2.82 0.17
C GLU A 783 48.85 -2.86 0.62
N GLN A 784 49.12 -3.24 1.87
CA GLN A 784 50.49 -3.36 2.37
C GLN A 784 51.27 -4.48 1.69
N VAL A 785 50.63 -5.61 1.40
CA VAL A 785 51.26 -6.76 0.74
C VAL A 785 51.46 -6.52 -0.75
N LEU A 786 50.45 -6.01 -1.44
CA LEU A 786 50.46 -5.85 -2.90
C LEU A 786 51.06 -4.51 -3.36
N LYS A 787 51.22 -3.54 -2.45
CA LYS A 787 51.68 -2.18 -2.76
C LYS A 787 50.79 -1.43 -3.78
N SER A 788 49.52 -1.84 -3.89
CA SER A 788 48.49 -1.21 -4.70
C SER A 788 47.37 -0.66 -3.80
N LYS A 789 46.56 0.27 -4.32
CA LYS A 789 45.40 0.83 -3.62
C LYS A 789 44.12 0.12 -4.06
N ILE A 790 43.27 -0.21 -3.10
CA ILE A 790 41.97 -0.85 -3.37
C ILE A 790 40.86 0.16 -3.18
N ASN A 791 39.95 0.31 -4.14
CA ASN A 791 38.75 1.11 -3.93
C ASN A 791 37.67 0.24 -3.27
N MET A 792 37.08 0.72 -2.18
CA MET A 792 36.11 -0.03 -1.37
C MET A 792 34.92 0.85 -1.00
N ALA A 793 33.73 0.25 -0.98
CA ALA A 793 32.48 0.88 -0.54
C ALA A 793 31.76 -0.02 0.47
N ILE A 794 31.05 0.58 1.42
CA ILE A 794 30.13 -0.13 2.33
C ILE A 794 28.70 0.12 1.88
N ILE A 795 27.89 -0.93 1.82
CA ILE A 795 26.44 -0.86 1.56
C ILE A 795 25.69 -1.32 2.82
N GLY A 796 24.61 -0.62 3.18
CA GLY A 796 23.88 -0.82 4.44
C GLY A 796 24.45 0.08 5.53
N GLY A 797 25.45 -0.39 6.27
CA GLY A 797 26.24 0.46 7.17
C GLY A 797 25.47 1.03 8.37
N ALA A 798 24.48 0.31 8.91
CA ALA A 798 23.67 0.82 10.03
C ALA A 798 24.47 1.31 11.26
N GLU A 799 25.59 0.66 11.59
CA GLU A 799 26.49 1.04 12.68
C GLU A 799 27.77 1.76 12.19
N SER A 800 27.84 2.16 10.92
CA SER A 800 29.03 2.80 10.32
C SER A 800 29.45 4.10 11.01
N TYR A 801 28.51 4.81 11.64
CA TYR A 801 28.78 6.01 12.42
C TYR A 801 29.77 5.78 13.58
N LEU A 802 29.86 4.56 14.12
CA LEU A 802 30.80 4.20 15.20
C LEU A 802 32.25 4.12 14.71
N VAL A 803 32.46 4.04 13.40
CA VAL A 803 33.78 3.91 12.75
C VAL A 803 33.95 4.96 11.64
N ALA A 804 33.24 6.08 11.75
CA ALA A 804 33.20 7.12 10.73
C ALA A 804 34.58 7.75 10.46
N ALA A 805 35.39 7.94 11.51
CA ALA A 805 36.75 8.48 11.37
C ALA A 805 37.67 7.53 10.61
N GLU A 806 37.56 6.23 10.87
CA GLU A 806 38.33 5.18 10.19
C GLU A 806 37.90 5.04 8.72
N LEU A 807 36.60 5.12 8.43
CA LEU A 807 36.06 5.15 7.07
C LEU A 807 36.60 6.34 6.27
N ALA A 808 36.59 7.54 6.87
CA ALA A 808 37.12 8.74 6.24
C ALA A 808 38.64 8.63 5.98
N ALA A 809 39.40 8.18 6.98
CA ALA A 809 40.85 7.97 6.85
C ALA A 809 41.22 6.94 5.79
N ALA A 810 40.37 5.93 5.58
CA ALA A 810 40.55 4.90 4.55
C ALA A 810 39.98 5.31 3.17
N SER A 811 39.35 6.49 3.06
CA SER A 811 38.62 6.97 1.88
C SER A 811 37.57 5.97 1.37
N VAL A 812 36.81 5.38 2.31
CA VAL A 812 35.75 4.41 2.02
C VAL A 812 34.40 5.10 2.14
N GLY A 813 33.66 5.16 1.04
CA GLY A 813 32.30 5.70 1.00
C GLY A 813 31.25 4.72 1.53
N VAL A 814 30.09 5.25 1.93
CA VAL A 814 28.98 4.47 2.48
C VAL A 814 27.69 4.76 1.71
N ILE A 815 27.03 3.72 1.22
CA ILE A 815 25.66 3.75 0.73
C ILE A 815 24.77 3.24 1.88
N LEU A 816 24.09 4.16 2.57
CA LEU A 816 23.13 3.81 3.60
C LEU A 816 21.88 3.19 2.98
N GLN A 817 21.45 2.04 3.49
CA GLN A 817 20.34 1.27 2.93
C GLN A 817 19.56 0.58 4.07
N PRO A 818 18.56 1.24 4.70
CA PRO A 818 18.01 2.58 4.37
C PRO A 818 18.82 3.74 4.97
N LEU A 819 18.43 4.99 4.63
CA LEU A 819 18.95 6.23 5.25
C LEU A 819 18.80 6.24 6.77
N GLN A 820 17.61 5.85 7.26
CA GLN A 820 17.28 5.75 8.68
C GLN A 820 17.13 4.28 9.08
N PRO A 821 18.23 3.59 9.42
CA PRO A 821 18.21 2.17 9.74
C PRO A 821 17.38 1.88 10.99
N MET A 822 16.53 0.85 10.89
CA MET A 822 15.84 0.24 12.02
C MET A 822 16.65 -0.97 12.51
N PRO A 823 16.68 -1.28 13.83
CA PRO A 823 17.42 -2.42 14.36
C PRO A 823 16.74 -3.76 14.05
N LEU A 824 16.46 -4.05 12.78
CA LEU A 824 15.80 -5.29 12.32
C LEU A 824 16.58 -6.53 12.74
N THR A 825 17.91 -6.48 12.58
CA THR A 825 18.82 -7.57 12.89
C THR A 825 19.81 -7.19 13.99
N TRP A 826 20.49 -8.19 14.56
CA TRP A 826 21.49 -7.96 15.61
C TRP A 826 22.66 -7.06 15.15
N ASP A 827 23.01 -7.09 13.86
CA ASP A 827 24.07 -6.25 13.27
C ASP A 827 23.68 -4.76 13.21
N GLN A 828 22.41 -4.44 13.44
CA GLN A 828 21.85 -3.09 13.38
C GLN A 828 21.39 -2.58 14.75
N ARG A 829 21.64 -3.34 15.84
CA ARG A 829 21.10 -3.07 17.19
C ARG A 829 21.49 -1.70 17.77
N ARG A 830 22.59 -1.08 17.27
CA ARG A 830 23.02 0.26 17.67
C ARG A 830 22.70 1.33 16.62
N ALA A 831 21.77 1.08 15.69
CA ALA A 831 21.31 2.09 14.75
C ALA A 831 20.80 3.36 15.47
N LEU A 832 21.06 4.53 14.87
CA LEU A 832 20.58 5.81 15.39
C LEU A 832 19.21 6.13 14.80
N SER A 833 18.22 6.35 15.67
CA SER A 833 16.82 6.61 15.29
C SER A 833 16.52 8.07 14.94
N GLY A 834 17.47 8.99 15.15
CA GLY A 834 17.28 10.43 15.02
C GLY A 834 16.58 11.06 16.23
N ALA A 835 16.24 12.35 16.10
CA ALA A 835 15.51 13.09 17.12
C ALA A 835 14.08 12.53 17.28
N PRO A 836 13.48 12.63 18.48
CA PRO A 836 14.00 13.25 19.71
C PRO A 836 14.98 12.36 20.53
N LEU A 837 15.27 11.13 20.11
CA LEU A 837 16.06 10.17 20.90
C LEU A 837 17.58 10.37 20.79
N THR A 838 18.07 10.67 19.58
CA THR A 838 19.50 10.74 19.29
C THR A 838 19.83 12.03 18.53
N ASN A 839 21.03 12.58 18.77
CA ASN A 839 21.50 13.78 18.09
C ASN A 839 22.12 13.40 16.75
N GLY A 840 21.31 13.50 15.71
CA GLY A 840 21.66 13.09 14.34
C GLY A 840 21.47 11.60 14.09
N THR A 841 21.67 11.24 12.83
CA THR A 841 21.53 9.92 12.23
C THR A 841 22.88 9.41 11.73
N ALA A 842 22.96 8.17 11.24
CA ALA A 842 24.20 7.66 10.66
C ALA A 842 24.76 8.58 9.56
N ALA A 843 23.90 9.14 8.72
CA ALA A 843 24.29 10.08 7.65
C ALA A 843 24.98 11.34 8.21
N ASP A 844 24.44 11.93 9.28
CA ASP A 844 25.00 13.13 9.92
C ASP A 844 26.42 12.92 10.42
N TRP A 845 26.65 11.81 11.11
CA TRP A 845 27.95 11.47 11.68
C TRP A 845 28.99 11.15 10.61
N LEU A 846 28.59 10.43 9.57
CA LEU A 846 29.46 10.10 8.44
C LEU A 846 29.88 11.35 7.67
N VAL A 847 28.94 12.22 7.32
CA VAL A 847 29.24 13.47 6.59
C VAL A 847 30.11 14.40 7.43
N THR A 848 29.82 14.52 8.74
CA THR A 848 30.65 15.31 9.66
C THR A 848 32.09 14.80 9.72
N ALA A 849 32.30 13.48 9.61
CA ALA A 849 33.63 12.86 9.57
C ALA A 849 34.33 13.00 8.20
N GLY A 850 33.66 13.52 7.17
CA GLY A 850 34.20 13.64 5.82
C GLY A 850 34.04 12.37 4.97
N VAL A 851 33.16 11.44 5.36
CA VAL A 851 32.82 10.26 4.56
C VAL A 851 31.86 10.67 3.44
N THR A 852 32.10 10.18 2.21
CA THR A 852 31.12 10.34 1.12
C THR A 852 29.94 9.40 1.37
N VAL A 853 28.75 9.97 1.56
CA VAL A 853 27.52 9.23 1.85
C VAL A 853 26.58 9.27 0.66
N ALA A 854 25.95 8.14 0.38
CA ALA A 854 24.85 8.00 -0.56
C ALA A 854 23.70 7.20 0.09
N VAL A 855 22.53 7.20 -0.53
CA VAL A 855 21.35 6.44 -0.08
C VAL A 855 20.95 5.43 -1.16
N GLY A 856 20.75 4.18 -0.73
CA GLY A 856 20.33 3.07 -1.57
C GLY A 856 18.88 2.64 -1.30
N LEU A 857 18.43 1.65 -2.06
CA LEU A 857 17.09 1.07 -2.02
C LEU A 857 17.09 -0.19 -1.15
N PRO A 858 16.55 -0.16 0.09
CA PRO A 858 16.40 -1.39 0.88
C PRO A 858 15.43 -2.37 0.21
N GLU A 859 14.45 -1.84 -0.53
CA GLU A 859 13.49 -2.54 -1.38
C GLU A 859 13.17 -1.68 -2.61
N ASP A 860 12.75 -2.32 -3.71
CA ASP A 860 12.63 -1.63 -5.00
C ASP A 860 11.50 -0.59 -5.03
N TRP A 861 10.49 -0.70 -4.16
CA TRP A 861 9.39 0.26 -4.12
C TRP A 861 9.81 1.65 -3.60
N TYR A 862 10.89 1.74 -2.80
CA TYR A 862 11.50 2.99 -2.33
C TYR A 862 12.03 3.87 -3.47
N VAL A 863 12.12 3.36 -4.69
CA VAL A 863 12.64 4.11 -5.85
C VAL A 863 11.95 5.47 -6.04
N ARG A 864 10.67 5.58 -5.68
CA ARG A 864 9.91 6.84 -5.78
C ARG A 864 10.15 7.81 -4.63
N ASP A 865 10.69 7.33 -3.52
CA ASP A 865 10.83 8.08 -2.25
C ASP A 865 12.23 8.70 -2.10
N LEU A 866 13.16 8.49 -3.04
CA LEU A 866 14.53 9.01 -2.95
C LEU A 866 14.58 10.54 -2.74
N GLY A 867 13.69 11.31 -3.36
CA GLY A 867 13.59 12.75 -3.11
C GLY A 867 13.21 13.08 -1.66
N PHE A 868 12.27 12.31 -1.08
CA PHE A 868 11.85 12.46 0.30
C PHE A 868 12.89 11.97 1.31
N GLU A 869 13.67 10.93 0.98
CA GLU A 869 14.81 10.49 1.78
C GLU A 869 15.87 11.60 1.86
N ALA A 870 16.24 12.18 0.71
CA ALA A 870 17.11 13.36 0.68
C ALA A 870 16.51 14.54 1.47
N GLY A 871 15.20 14.76 1.36
CA GLY A 871 14.51 15.83 2.09
C GLY A 871 14.54 15.60 3.60
N THR A 872 14.42 14.36 4.04
CA THR A 872 14.52 13.98 5.45
C THR A 872 15.93 14.21 5.97
N ALA A 873 16.97 13.82 5.23
CA ALA A 873 18.35 14.14 5.59
C ALA A 873 18.59 15.66 5.70
N TYR A 874 18.08 16.44 4.75
CA TYR A 874 18.19 17.89 4.75
C TYR A 874 17.51 18.53 5.96
N ARG A 875 16.24 18.17 6.22
CA ARG A 875 15.42 18.76 7.27
C ARG A 875 15.89 18.32 8.66
N ASN A 876 16.30 17.06 8.82
CA ASN A 876 16.66 16.52 10.12
C ASN A 876 18.16 16.60 10.44
N GLY A 877 19.00 16.93 9.46
CA GLY A 877 20.45 16.99 9.66
C GLY A 877 20.96 18.18 10.46
N ASN A 878 20.06 19.07 10.92
CA ASN A 878 20.38 20.20 11.79
C ASN A 878 21.48 21.11 11.21
N GLY A 879 21.34 21.47 9.92
CA GLY A 879 22.28 22.33 9.18
C GLY A 879 23.52 21.64 8.61
N ARG A 880 23.69 20.32 8.80
CA ARG A 880 24.83 19.56 8.24
C ARG A 880 24.75 19.33 6.74
N PHE A 881 23.54 19.40 6.18
CA PHE A 881 23.31 19.28 4.75
C PHE A 881 22.84 20.63 4.20
N THR A 882 23.48 21.08 3.12
CA THR A 882 22.85 22.01 2.18
C THR A 882 21.83 21.25 1.33
N GLU A 883 20.85 21.95 0.75
CA GLU A 883 19.86 21.34 -0.16
C GLU A 883 20.51 20.55 -1.29
N LYS A 884 21.58 21.08 -1.90
CA LYS A 884 22.34 20.36 -2.92
C LYS A 884 23.04 19.13 -2.36
N SER A 885 23.72 19.23 -1.23
CA SER A 885 24.42 18.07 -0.65
C SER A 885 23.47 16.95 -0.25
N ALA A 886 22.22 17.28 0.10
CA ALA A 886 21.15 16.32 0.34
C ALA A 886 20.70 15.64 -0.95
N LEU A 887 20.46 16.39 -2.03
CA LEU A 887 20.16 15.83 -3.36
C LEU A 887 21.31 14.95 -3.88
N ASP A 888 22.56 15.32 -3.60
CA ASP A 888 23.75 14.56 -3.97
C ASP A 888 23.76 13.15 -3.32
N LEU A 889 23.09 12.94 -2.18
CA LEU A 889 22.96 11.62 -1.52
C LEU A 889 22.29 10.58 -2.43
N VAL A 890 21.29 11.00 -3.21
CA VAL A 890 20.48 10.13 -4.10
C VAL A 890 20.81 10.33 -5.57
N SER A 891 21.87 11.07 -5.88
CA SER A 891 22.33 11.33 -7.25
C SER A 891 23.85 11.16 -7.35
N ARG A 892 24.63 12.25 -7.26
CA ARG A 892 26.06 12.27 -7.62
C ARG A 892 26.95 11.44 -6.69
N ASN A 893 26.62 11.32 -5.40
CA ASN A 893 27.48 10.61 -4.45
C ASN A 893 27.51 9.09 -4.72
N ILE A 894 26.46 8.53 -5.30
CA ILE A 894 26.41 7.12 -5.70
C ILE A 894 27.58 6.76 -6.62
N TYR A 895 27.79 7.57 -7.67
CA TYR A 895 28.87 7.35 -8.62
C TYR A 895 30.24 7.50 -7.98
N LYS A 896 30.40 8.46 -7.05
CA LYS A 896 31.64 8.66 -6.30
C LYS A 896 31.96 7.45 -5.42
N VAL A 897 30.98 6.94 -4.68
CA VAL A 897 31.16 5.79 -3.77
C VAL A 897 31.48 4.52 -4.58
N LEU A 898 30.84 4.32 -5.73
CA LEU A 898 31.08 3.17 -6.60
C LEU A 898 32.21 3.38 -7.62
N GLY A 899 32.94 4.50 -7.57
CA GLY A 899 34.08 4.77 -8.46
C GLY A 899 33.73 4.87 -9.94
N LEU A 900 32.47 5.18 -10.27
CA LEU A 900 31.98 5.27 -11.63
C LEU A 900 32.26 6.65 -12.23
N ARG A 901 32.77 6.66 -13.47
CA ARG A 901 32.92 7.89 -14.25
C ARG A 901 31.66 8.08 -15.09
N VAL A 902 30.99 9.20 -14.92
CA VAL A 902 29.89 9.62 -15.77
C VAL A 902 30.41 10.70 -16.70
N ASP A 903 30.32 10.47 -18.00
CA ASP A 903 30.70 11.44 -19.02
C ASP A 903 29.82 12.70 -18.90
N GLU A 904 30.42 13.89 -18.91
CA GLU A 904 29.69 15.16 -18.72
C GLU A 904 28.67 15.43 -19.84
N GLU A 905 28.92 14.99 -21.08
CA GLU A 905 28.01 15.14 -22.21
C GLU A 905 26.85 14.13 -22.19
N GLU A 906 27.07 12.97 -21.59
CA GLU A 906 26.01 12.01 -21.30
C GLU A 906 25.16 12.47 -20.11
N ASP A 907 25.76 13.05 -19.08
CA ASP A 907 25.08 13.52 -17.88
C ASP A 907 24.08 14.66 -18.16
N LYS A 908 24.33 15.49 -19.18
CA LYS A 908 23.39 16.52 -19.67
C LYS A 908 22.03 15.97 -20.12
N GLY A 909 21.92 14.66 -20.39
CA GLY A 909 20.66 13.98 -20.70
C GLY A 909 19.90 13.47 -19.46
N HIS A 910 20.43 13.63 -18.26
CA HIS A 910 19.92 12.99 -17.03
C HIS A 910 19.65 14.01 -15.92
N PHE A 911 18.56 14.75 -16.06
CA PHE A 911 18.12 15.80 -15.14
C PHE A 911 16.65 15.66 -14.75
N MET A 912 16.22 16.41 -13.73
CA MET A 912 14.83 16.51 -13.31
C MET A 912 14.42 17.97 -13.21
N ILE A 913 13.24 18.31 -13.75
CA ILE A 913 12.58 19.59 -13.53
C ILE A 913 11.27 19.34 -12.78
N SER A 914 11.12 19.91 -11.59
CA SER A 914 9.94 19.76 -10.73
C SER A 914 9.29 21.10 -10.42
N GLU A 915 7.98 21.08 -10.17
CA GLU A 915 7.33 22.14 -9.41
C GLU A 915 7.67 21.96 -7.93
N GLY A 916 8.16 23.01 -7.28
CA GLY A 916 8.62 22.94 -5.90
C GLY A 916 9.92 22.14 -5.74
N SER A 917 10.50 22.24 -4.54
CA SER A 917 11.71 21.49 -4.21
C SER A 917 11.38 20.00 -4.13
N PRO A 918 12.12 19.10 -4.82
CA PRO A 918 11.90 17.65 -4.74
C PRO A 918 12.17 17.06 -3.35
N LEU A 919 12.62 17.87 -2.40
CA LEU A 919 12.78 17.53 -0.99
C LEU A 919 11.50 17.70 -0.16
N GLU A 920 10.41 18.18 -0.76
CA GLU A 920 9.16 18.54 -0.08
C GLU A 920 7.96 17.71 -0.52
N ILE A 921 6.98 17.58 0.37
CA ILE A 921 5.77 16.77 0.14
C ILE A 921 4.89 17.32 -0.99
N GLY A 922 4.96 18.62 -1.29
CA GLY A 922 4.20 19.27 -2.36
C GLY A 922 4.87 19.23 -3.74
N SER A 923 6.03 18.59 -3.86
CA SER A 923 6.76 18.56 -5.14
C SER A 923 6.05 17.74 -6.21
N ARG A 924 6.26 18.06 -7.50
CA ARG A 924 5.72 17.24 -8.61
C ARG A 924 6.60 17.30 -9.86
N SER A 925 6.70 16.17 -10.56
CA SER A 925 7.10 16.11 -11.96
C SER A 925 5.91 16.53 -12.84
N TYR A 926 6.13 17.36 -13.88
CA TYR A 926 5.05 17.92 -14.68
C TYR A 926 4.25 16.87 -15.46
N SER A 927 2.92 17.06 -15.51
CA SER A 927 2.00 16.32 -16.37
C SER A 927 1.42 17.22 -17.46
N LEU A 928 1.17 16.64 -18.64
CA LEU A 928 0.51 17.36 -19.72
C LEU A 928 -1.01 17.22 -19.57
N LYS A 929 -1.71 18.35 -19.38
CA LYS A 929 -3.17 18.45 -19.46
C LYS A 929 -3.60 18.99 -20.84
N TYR A 930 -4.83 18.68 -21.26
CA TYR A 930 -5.52 19.33 -22.38
C TYR A 930 -6.67 20.22 -21.87
N PRO A 931 -6.41 21.50 -21.54
CA PRO A 931 -7.36 22.33 -20.79
C PRO A 931 -8.37 23.05 -21.71
N ALA A 932 -9.00 22.33 -22.65
CA ALA A 932 -10.01 22.94 -23.51
C ALA A 932 -11.16 23.51 -22.65
N PRO A 933 -11.68 24.72 -22.95
CA PRO A 933 -12.83 25.24 -22.24
C PRO A 933 -14.09 24.43 -22.58
N GLY A 934 -15.00 24.23 -21.62
CA GLY A 934 -16.35 23.74 -21.91
C GLY A 934 -17.28 24.85 -22.39
N ASP A 935 -18.40 24.51 -23.03
CA ASP A 935 -19.48 25.48 -23.34
C ASP A 935 -20.83 25.06 -22.72
N PRO A 936 -21.19 25.62 -21.54
CA PRO A 936 -22.46 25.29 -20.87
C PRO A 936 -23.71 25.71 -21.65
N GLN A 937 -23.63 26.71 -22.53
CA GLN A 937 -24.78 27.16 -23.32
C GLN A 937 -25.05 26.15 -24.45
N ILE A 938 -24.01 25.77 -25.19
CA ILE A 938 -24.10 24.72 -26.21
C ILE A 938 -24.50 23.39 -25.58
N ALA A 939 -24.00 23.04 -24.38
CA ALA A 939 -24.42 21.82 -23.68
C ALA A 939 -25.93 21.77 -23.39
N ARG A 940 -26.52 22.89 -22.93
CA ARG A 940 -27.97 23.00 -22.72
C ARG A 940 -28.76 22.88 -24.02
N GLU A 941 -28.25 23.47 -25.09
CA GLU A 941 -28.85 23.38 -26.42
C GLU A 941 -28.81 21.96 -26.97
N ILE A 942 -27.67 21.27 -26.89
CA ILE A 942 -27.53 19.85 -27.22
C ILE A 942 -28.57 19.03 -26.47
N LYS A 943 -28.70 19.23 -25.15
CA LYS A 943 -29.70 18.52 -24.35
C LYS A 943 -31.11 18.76 -24.89
N SER A 944 -31.46 20.01 -25.21
CA SER A 944 -32.79 20.36 -25.76
C SER A 944 -33.03 19.70 -27.12
N LEU A 945 -32.02 19.63 -27.99
CA LEU A 945 -32.13 18.98 -29.30
C LEU A 945 -32.34 17.47 -29.17
N LEU A 946 -31.65 16.83 -28.23
CA LEU A 946 -31.78 15.40 -27.94
C LEU A 946 -33.14 15.07 -27.29
N ASP A 947 -33.57 15.85 -26.30
CA ASP A 947 -34.88 15.68 -25.65
C ASP A 947 -36.04 15.78 -26.65
N ALA A 948 -35.94 16.69 -27.64
CA ALA A 948 -36.94 16.83 -28.71
C ALA A 948 -37.05 15.58 -29.61
N GLN A 949 -36.02 14.73 -29.64
CA GLN A 949 -36.03 13.43 -30.32
C GLN A 949 -36.39 12.26 -29.38
N GLY A 950 -36.76 12.53 -28.13
CA GLY A 950 -37.01 11.50 -27.13
C GLY A 950 -35.74 10.81 -26.62
N LEU A 951 -34.57 11.42 -26.82
CA LEU A 951 -33.28 10.95 -26.31
C LEU A 951 -32.93 11.73 -25.02
N ALA A 952 -33.30 11.17 -23.87
CA ALA A 952 -33.19 11.86 -22.58
C ALA A 952 -31.71 12.08 -22.16
N GLY A 953 -31.22 13.30 -22.33
CA GLY A 953 -29.84 13.68 -21.96
C GLY A 953 -29.73 14.19 -20.52
N ARG A 954 -28.61 13.91 -19.84
CA ARG A 954 -28.23 14.50 -18.54
C ARG A 954 -27.01 15.41 -18.71
N LEU A 955 -27.09 16.62 -18.17
CA LEU A 955 -25.94 17.54 -18.10
C LEU A 955 -25.02 17.16 -16.94
N ASP A 956 -23.71 17.18 -17.17
CA ASP A 956 -22.70 16.98 -16.14
C ASP A 956 -21.65 18.10 -16.21
N PRO A 957 -21.69 19.07 -15.28
CA PRO A 957 -20.74 20.19 -15.27
C PRO A 957 -19.36 19.82 -14.72
N LYS A 958 -19.16 18.59 -14.24
CA LYS A 958 -17.93 18.13 -13.56
C LYS A 958 -17.18 17.03 -14.32
N ARG A 959 -17.70 16.57 -15.46
CA ARG A 959 -17.08 15.51 -16.25
C ARG A 959 -15.78 16.02 -16.89
N GLY A 960 -14.66 15.36 -16.57
CA GLY A 960 -13.37 15.61 -17.21
C GLY A 960 -13.29 15.01 -18.62
N TRP A 961 -12.26 15.40 -19.39
CA TRP A 961 -12.00 14.86 -20.73
C TRP A 961 -11.58 13.40 -20.66
N ASP A 962 -12.33 12.52 -21.32
CA ASP A 962 -11.92 11.13 -21.45
C ASP A 962 -10.87 10.93 -22.55
N HIS A 963 -10.36 9.69 -22.66
CA HIS A 963 -9.36 9.30 -23.65
C HIS A 963 -9.77 9.57 -25.09
N GLY A 964 -11.07 9.46 -25.40
CA GLY A 964 -11.61 9.74 -26.73
C GLY A 964 -11.58 11.23 -27.09
N VAL A 965 -11.40 12.12 -26.11
CA VAL A 965 -11.28 13.57 -26.32
C VAL A 965 -9.83 14.02 -26.18
N PHE A 966 -9.15 13.69 -25.07
CA PHE A 966 -7.84 14.31 -24.77
C PHE A 966 -6.76 13.90 -25.79
N VAL A 967 -6.73 12.64 -26.24
CA VAL A 967 -5.70 12.14 -27.17
C VAL A 967 -5.82 12.77 -28.55
N PRO A 968 -6.97 12.68 -29.26
CA PRO A 968 -7.07 13.27 -30.58
C PRO A 968 -6.97 14.80 -30.55
N MET A 969 -7.52 15.46 -29.53
CA MET A 969 -7.52 16.92 -29.49
C MET A 969 -6.15 17.52 -29.13
N LEU A 970 -5.30 16.79 -28.38
CA LEU A 970 -3.90 17.15 -28.21
C LEU A 970 -3.14 17.19 -29.54
N LEU A 971 -3.53 16.36 -30.51
CA LEU A 971 -2.90 16.31 -31.83
C LEU A 971 -3.52 17.32 -32.80
N ILE A 972 -4.84 17.48 -32.78
CA ILE A 972 -5.58 18.36 -33.68
C ILE A 972 -5.39 19.84 -33.32
N ASN A 973 -5.50 20.18 -32.03
CA ASN A 973 -5.35 21.55 -31.55
C ASN A 973 -4.62 21.59 -30.20
N PRO A 974 -3.28 21.48 -30.17
CA PRO A 974 -2.50 21.45 -28.93
C PRO A 974 -2.72 22.67 -28.01
N ALA A 975 -3.14 23.82 -28.56
CA ALA A 975 -3.37 25.05 -27.81
C ALA A 975 -4.57 24.99 -26.86
N ALA A 976 -5.49 24.03 -27.07
CA ALA A 976 -6.68 23.82 -26.24
C ALA A 976 -7.55 25.08 -26.06
N ASP A 977 -7.62 25.93 -27.09
CA ASP A 977 -8.35 27.20 -27.09
C ASP A 977 -9.73 27.10 -27.77
N ILE A 978 -10.06 25.96 -28.36
CA ILE A 978 -11.39 25.68 -28.94
C ILE A 978 -12.30 25.06 -27.88
N PRO A 979 -13.50 25.63 -27.60
CA PRO A 979 -14.43 25.02 -26.66
C PRO A 979 -14.92 23.64 -27.08
N ILE A 980 -15.00 22.71 -26.12
CA ILE A 980 -15.43 21.33 -26.33
C ILE A 980 -16.64 21.03 -25.44
N VAL A 981 -17.66 20.41 -26.02
CA VAL A 981 -18.78 19.82 -25.27
C VAL A 981 -18.82 18.33 -25.56
N GLN A 982 -18.56 17.52 -24.53
CA GLN A 982 -18.55 16.08 -24.67
C GLN A 982 -19.97 15.50 -24.59
N VAL A 983 -20.31 14.63 -25.53
CA VAL A 983 -21.59 13.92 -25.57
C VAL A 983 -21.34 12.40 -25.62
N SER A 984 -21.94 11.64 -24.69
CA SER A 984 -21.86 10.17 -24.72
C SER A 984 -22.77 9.58 -25.80
N VAL A 985 -22.34 8.50 -26.43
CA VAL A 985 -23.22 7.59 -27.20
C VAL A 985 -24.16 6.83 -26.25
N LEU A 986 -25.20 6.20 -26.80
CA LEU A 986 -26.19 5.44 -26.04
C LEU A 986 -25.66 4.02 -25.72
N GLU A 987 -26.11 3.45 -24.59
CA GLU A 987 -25.81 2.06 -24.24
C GLU A 987 -26.38 1.06 -25.25
N SER A 988 -27.49 1.40 -25.90
CA SER A 988 -28.11 0.56 -26.93
C SER A 988 -27.32 0.62 -28.24
N GLU A 989 -26.93 -0.51 -28.83
CA GLU A 989 -26.36 -0.55 -30.20
C GLU A 989 -27.41 -0.34 -31.31
N ASP A 990 -28.56 0.26 -31.00
CA ASP A 990 -29.59 0.55 -31.99
C ASP A 990 -29.09 1.66 -32.94
N PRO A 991 -28.88 1.35 -34.23
CA PRO A 991 -28.35 2.33 -35.16
C PRO A 991 -29.35 3.46 -35.45
N GLU A 992 -30.66 3.20 -35.31
CA GLU A 992 -31.69 4.21 -35.53
C GLU A 992 -31.59 5.32 -34.48
N HIS A 993 -31.36 4.97 -33.21
CA HIS A 993 -31.21 5.97 -32.16
C HIS A 993 -29.98 6.87 -32.37
N HIS A 994 -28.85 6.30 -32.82
CA HIS A 994 -27.62 7.05 -33.07
C HIS A 994 -27.68 7.91 -34.33
N LEU A 995 -28.33 7.44 -35.41
CA LEU A 995 -28.57 8.25 -36.60
C LEU A 995 -29.51 9.43 -36.27
N ARG A 996 -30.56 9.20 -35.47
CA ARG A 996 -31.47 10.26 -34.99
C ARG A 996 -30.77 11.24 -34.06
N MET A 997 -29.86 10.77 -33.21
CA MET A 997 -28.99 11.62 -32.40
C MET A 997 -28.15 12.54 -33.28
N GLY A 998 -27.51 12.00 -34.32
CA GLY A 998 -26.78 12.78 -35.32
C GLY A 998 -27.65 13.83 -36.01
N ALA A 999 -28.83 13.44 -36.50
CA ALA A 999 -29.77 14.34 -37.16
C ALA A 999 -30.23 15.49 -36.26
N ALA A 1000 -30.39 15.24 -34.95
CA ALA A 1000 -30.70 16.29 -33.98
C ALA A 1000 -29.55 17.30 -33.85
N LEU A 1001 -28.32 16.82 -33.85
CA LEU A 1001 -27.11 17.64 -33.70
C LEU A 1001 -26.75 18.40 -34.98
N ALA A 1002 -27.26 18.00 -36.16
CA ALA A 1002 -26.96 18.60 -37.45
C ALA A 1002 -27.11 20.14 -37.47
N ARG A 1003 -28.12 20.68 -36.75
CA ARG A 1003 -28.35 22.13 -36.63
C ARG A 1003 -27.17 22.91 -36.03
N LEU A 1004 -26.34 22.27 -35.22
CA LEU A 1004 -25.16 22.92 -34.65
C LEU A 1004 -24.13 23.26 -35.73
N ARG A 1005 -24.08 22.49 -36.82
CA ARG A 1005 -23.15 22.72 -37.94
C ARG A 1005 -23.43 24.05 -38.65
N GLU A 1006 -24.69 24.48 -38.72
CA GLU A 1006 -25.09 25.80 -39.26
C GLU A 1006 -24.49 26.97 -38.47
N ARG A 1007 -24.05 26.72 -37.23
CA ARG A 1007 -23.42 27.70 -36.33
C ARG A 1007 -21.91 27.54 -36.24
N ASN A 1008 -21.29 26.88 -37.21
CA ASN A 1008 -19.86 26.62 -37.26
C ASN A 1008 -19.35 25.77 -36.08
N ILE A 1009 -20.15 24.81 -35.62
CA ILE A 1009 -19.76 23.84 -34.59
C ILE A 1009 -19.46 22.51 -35.27
N ALA A 1010 -18.23 22.00 -35.07
CA ALA A 1010 -17.84 20.69 -35.57
C ALA A 1010 -18.41 19.56 -34.71
N ILE A 1011 -18.87 18.49 -35.35
CA ILE A 1011 -19.29 17.25 -34.70
C ILE A 1011 -18.21 16.22 -34.96
N ILE A 1012 -17.53 15.78 -33.90
CA ILE A 1012 -16.41 14.84 -34.00
C ILE A 1012 -16.82 13.53 -33.33
N GLY A 1013 -16.80 12.45 -34.11
CA GLY A 1013 -17.04 11.08 -33.62
C GLY A 1013 -15.72 10.38 -33.33
N SER A 1014 -15.37 10.25 -32.05
CA SER A 1014 -14.18 9.52 -31.62
C SER A 1014 -14.51 8.04 -31.40
N GLY A 1015 -14.35 7.23 -32.43
CA GLY A 1015 -14.66 5.80 -32.43
C GLY A 1015 -13.88 5.04 -33.50
N PHE A 1016 -13.55 3.77 -33.25
CA PHE A 1016 -12.72 2.96 -34.14
C PHE A 1016 -13.57 2.15 -35.13
N ALA A 1017 -14.15 2.81 -36.13
CA ALA A 1017 -15.16 2.21 -37.02
C ALA A 1017 -14.67 0.99 -37.82
N SER A 1018 -13.39 0.95 -38.21
CA SER A 1018 -12.83 -0.17 -38.96
C SER A 1018 -12.63 -1.44 -38.14
N LEU A 1019 -12.36 -1.34 -36.83
CA LEU A 1019 -12.06 -2.52 -35.99
C LEU A 1019 -12.19 -2.20 -34.50
N HIS A 1020 -13.02 -2.96 -33.77
CA HIS A 1020 -13.07 -2.94 -32.31
C HIS A 1020 -13.27 -4.35 -31.71
N ASN A 1021 -12.39 -5.29 -32.09
CA ASN A 1021 -12.35 -6.64 -31.54
C ASN A 1021 -10.97 -6.95 -30.94
N PHE A 1022 -10.89 -7.03 -29.60
CA PHE A 1022 -9.63 -7.26 -28.88
C PHE A 1022 -8.93 -8.56 -29.25
N ALA A 1023 -9.66 -9.63 -29.59
CA ALA A 1023 -9.05 -10.90 -30.00
C ALA A 1023 -8.30 -10.75 -31.33
N GLU A 1024 -8.89 -10.00 -32.27
CA GLU A 1024 -8.28 -9.73 -33.58
C GLU A 1024 -7.17 -8.68 -33.48
N MET A 1025 -7.33 -7.64 -32.65
CA MET A 1025 -6.23 -6.69 -32.38
C MET A 1025 -5.01 -7.39 -31.76
N ARG A 1026 -5.23 -8.35 -30.85
CA ARG A 1026 -4.15 -9.18 -30.29
C ARG A 1026 -3.50 -10.06 -31.37
N ASN A 1027 -4.29 -10.62 -32.29
CA ASN A 1027 -3.76 -11.37 -33.44
C ASN A 1027 -2.95 -10.47 -34.38
N LEU A 1028 -3.35 -9.21 -34.58
CA LEU A 1028 -2.57 -8.25 -35.37
C LEU A 1028 -1.23 -7.88 -34.73
N MET A 1029 -1.18 -7.76 -33.40
CA MET A 1029 0.03 -7.37 -32.67
C MET A 1029 0.99 -8.54 -32.41
N PHE A 1030 0.47 -9.76 -32.20
CA PHE A 1030 1.25 -10.91 -31.72
C PHE A 1030 1.03 -12.21 -32.52
N GLY A 1031 0.18 -12.17 -33.54
CA GLY A 1031 -0.12 -13.34 -34.37
C GLY A 1031 0.96 -13.64 -35.40
N SER A 1032 0.83 -14.81 -36.03
CA SER A 1032 1.71 -15.20 -37.14
C SER A 1032 1.47 -14.31 -38.38
N ARG A 1033 2.48 -14.13 -39.24
CA ARG A 1033 2.31 -13.42 -40.51
C ARG A 1033 1.17 -13.98 -41.38
N GLY A 1034 0.89 -15.28 -41.28
CA GLY A 1034 -0.21 -15.93 -41.98
C GLY A 1034 -1.58 -15.51 -41.45
N SER A 1035 -1.78 -15.53 -40.13
CA SER A 1035 -3.03 -15.13 -39.49
C SER A 1035 -3.32 -13.63 -39.62
N VAL A 1036 -2.28 -12.79 -39.65
CA VAL A 1036 -2.42 -11.35 -39.94
C VAL A 1036 -2.86 -11.11 -41.39
N ARG A 1037 -2.29 -11.84 -42.35
CA ARG A 1037 -2.68 -11.73 -43.78
C ARG A 1037 -4.12 -12.17 -44.02
N GLU A 1038 -4.55 -13.25 -43.38
CA GLU A 1038 -5.93 -13.72 -43.44
C GLU A 1038 -6.90 -12.68 -42.88
N PHE A 1039 -6.60 -12.11 -41.71
CA PHE A 1039 -7.42 -11.08 -41.11
C PHE A 1039 -7.46 -9.78 -41.96
N LYS A 1040 -6.35 -9.44 -42.64
CA LYS A 1040 -6.34 -8.28 -43.56
C LYS A 1040 -7.41 -8.40 -44.65
N ALA A 1041 -7.56 -9.57 -45.28
CA ALA A 1041 -8.58 -9.76 -46.31
C ALA A 1041 -10.01 -9.52 -45.77
N VAL A 1042 -10.28 -9.99 -44.56
CA VAL A 1042 -11.56 -9.78 -43.85
C VAL A 1042 -11.76 -8.28 -43.55
N SER A 1043 -10.71 -7.59 -43.11
CA SER A 1043 -10.73 -6.15 -42.87
C SER A 1043 -11.00 -5.36 -44.15
N ASP A 1044 -10.38 -5.74 -45.26
CA ASP A 1044 -10.54 -5.07 -46.55
C ASP A 1044 -11.99 -5.21 -47.07
N GLU A 1045 -12.60 -6.39 -46.95
CA GLU A 1045 -14.01 -6.62 -47.31
C GLU A 1045 -15.00 -5.81 -46.46
N TRP A 1046 -14.79 -5.79 -45.13
CA TRP A 1046 -15.60 -4.97 -44.21
C TRP A 1046 -15.48 -3.48 -44.54
N ASN A 1047 -14.26 -2.98 -44.68
CA ASN A 1047 -14.00 -1.56 -44.94
C ASN A 1047 -14.56 -1.12 -46.30
N ALA A 1048 -14.50 -1.97 -47.33
CA ALA A 1048 -15.12 -1.67 -48.63
C ALA A 1048 -16.64 -1.55 -48.51
N ALA A 1049 -17.29 -2.49 -47.81
CA ALA A 1049 -18.74 -2.47 -47.60
C ALA A 1049 -19.19 -1.27 -46.72
N LEU A 1050 -18.45 -0.98 -45.65
CA LEU A 1050 -18.70 0.16 -44.78
C LEU A 1050 -18.51 1.49 -45.50
N THR A 1051 -17.47 1.60 -46.32
CA THR A 1051 -17.21 2.79 -47.14
C THR A 1051 -18.36 3.01 -48.11
N GLY A 1052 -18.79 1.98 -48.85
CA GLY A 1052 -19.94 2.09 -49.75
C GLY A 1052 -21.24 2.49 -49.06
N ALA A 1053 -21.49 1.98 -47.85
CA ALA A 1053 -22.65 2.39 -47.04
C ALA A 1053 -22.55 3.87 -46.61
N THR A 1054 -21.36 4.32 -46.26
CA THR A 1054 -21.10 5.68 -45.74
C THR A 1054 -21.09 6.73 -46.85
N THR A 1055 -20.65 6.36 -48.05
CA THR A 1055 -20.53 7.23 -49.24
C THR A 1055 -21.75 7.18 -50.17
N ALA A 1056 -22.88 6.60 -49.74
CA ALA A 1056 -24.08 6.52 -50.57
C ALA A 1056 -24.57 7.91 -51.00
N GLU A 1057 -25.10 8.00 -52.24
CA GLU A 1057 -25.38 9.27 -52.92
C GLU A 1057 -26.49 10.09 -52.24
N SER A 1058 -27.53 9.42 -51.75
CA SER A 1058 -28.62 10.07 -51.02
C SER A 1058 -28.52 9.85 -49.52
N ARG A 1059 -29.05 10.80 -48.73
CA ARG A 1059 -29.15 10.67 -47.28
C ARG A 1059 -29.94 9.42 -46.89
N ASP A 1060 -31.03 9.13 -47.58
CA ASP A 1060 -31.90 7.98 -47.27
C ASP A 1060 -31.20 6.65 -47.58
N ASP A 1061 -30.43 6.56 -48.66
CA ASP A 1061 -29.64 5.37 -48.96
C ASP A 1061 -28.54 5.14 -47.93
N ARG A 1062 -27.81 6.20 -47.54
CA ARG A 1062 -26.81 6.15 -46.46
C ARG A 1062 -27.44 5.72 -45.14
N TRP A 1063 -28.57 6.32 -44.79
CA TRP A 1063 -29.31 6.02 -43.56
C TRP A 1063 -29.75 4.56 -43.53
N ASN A 1064 -30.35 4.07 -44.61
CA ASN A 1064 -30.82 2.69 -44.71
C ASN A 1064 -29.66 1.68 -44.69
N ALA A 1065 -28.56 1.98 -45.38
CA ALA A 1065 -27.36 1.13 -45.39
C ALA A 1065 -26.71 1.04 -44.01
N LEU A 1066 -26.52 2.17 -43.33
CA LEU A 1066 -25.92 2.21 -41.99
C LEU A 1066 -26.87 1.69 -40.89
N ARG A 1067 -28.18 1.87 -41.03
CA ARG A 1067 -29.18 1.20 -40.18
C ARG A 1067 -29.07 -0.33 -40.27
N ALA A 1068 -28.62 -0.84 -41.40
CA ALA A 1068 -28.38 -2.26 -41.63
C ALA A 1068 -26.92 -2.68 -41.40
N TRP A 1069 -26.08 -1.90 -40.71
CA TRP A 1069 -24.63 -2.16 -40.60
C TRP A 1069 -24.27 -3.56 -40.08
N ARG A 1070 -25.08 -4.14 -39.19
CA ARG A 1070 -24.91 -5.53 -38.69
C ARG A 1070 -25.08 -6.60 -39.77
N LYS A 1071 -25.64 -6.25 -40.94
CA LYS A 1071 -25.77 -7.12 -42.12
C LYS A 1071 -24.60 -6.97 -43.10
N LEU A 1072 -23.69 -6.02 -42.87
CA LEU A 1072 -22.48 -5.89 -43.68
C LEU A 1072 -21.53 -7.09 -43.42
N PRO A 1073 -20.70 -7.47 -44.40
CA PRO A 1073 -19.75 -8.56 -44.26
C PRO A 1073 -18.89 -8.42 -43.01
N HIS A 1074 -18.76 -9.48 -42.21
CA HIS A 1074 -17.88 -9.53 -41.03
C HIS A 1074 -18.22 -8.54 -39.90
N ALA A 1075 -19.39 -7.89 -39.90
CA ALA A 1075 -19.75 -6.88 -38.88
C ALA A 1075 -19.56 -7.36 -37.43
N ASN A 1076 -20.03 -8.57 -37.11
CA ASN A 1076 -19.88 -9.16 -35.76
C ASN A 1076 -18.44 -9.57 -35.42
N ARG A 1077 -17.58 -9.73 -36.43
CA ARG A 1077 -16.16 -10.05 -36.25
C ARG A 1077 -15.36 -8.79 -36.01
N MET A 1078 -15.68 -7.68 -36.69
CA MET A 1078 -15.03 -6.38 -36.48
C MET A 1078 -15.49 -5.71 -35.20
N HIS A 1079 -16.77 -5.84 -34.88
CA HIS A 1079 -17.40 -5.27 -33.69
C HIS A 1079 -18.26 -6.35 -33.04
N PRO A 1080 -17.84 -7.01 -31.95
CA PRO A 1080 -18.63 -8.08 -31.35
C PRO A 1080 -20.03 -7.60 -30.92
N PRO A 1081 -21.06 -8.48 -30.89
CA PRO A 1081 -22.37 -8.12 -30.35
C PRO A 1081 -22.28 -7.71 -28.88
N ARG A 1082 -22.90 -6.58 -28.50
CA ARG A 1082 -22.80 -5.95 -27.17
C ARG A 1082 -21.43 -5.31 -26.86
N ALA A 1083 -20.62 -5.05 -27.88
CA ALA A 1083 -19.32 -4.37 -27.82
C ALA A 1083 -19.09 -3.45 -29.05
N GLY A 1084 -20.17 -2.95 -29.65
CA GLY A 1084 -20.17 -2.06 -30.82
C GLY A 1084 -20.17 -0.57 -30.49
N GLU A 1085 -19.94 -0.18 -29.23
CA GLU A 1085 -19.95 1.21 -28.77
C GLU A 1085 -18.93 2.08 -29.50
N HIS A 1086 -17.80 1.53 -29.93
CA HIS A 1086 -16.79 2.24 -30.71
C HIS A 1086 -17.15 2.43 -32.18
N PHE A 1087 -18.20 1.76 -32.68
CA PHE A 1087 -18.77 2.00 -34.01
C PHE A 1087 -19.83 3.10 -34.00
N MET A 1088 -20.57 3.25 -32.88
CA MET A 1088 -21.70 4.18 -32.78
C MET A 1088 -21.37 5.66 -33.10
N PRO A 1089 -20.18 6.22 -32.77
CA PRO A 1089 -19.84 7.59 -33.13
C PRO A 1089 -19.90 7.87 -34.64
N LEU A 1090 -19.59 6.88 -35.50
CA LEU A 1090 -19.72 7.02 -36.95
C LEU A 1090 -21.18 7.24 -37.36
N LEU A 1091 -22.12 6.52 -36.74
CA LEU A 1091 -23.55 6.67 -37.02
C LEU A 1091 -24.07 8.04 -36.62
N VAL A 1092 -23.59 8.58 -35.49
CA VAL A 1092 -23.92 9.96 -35.07
C VAL A 1092 -23.41 10.97 -36.10
N CYS A 1093 -22.16 10.84 -36.56
CA CYS A 1093 -21.62 11.76 -37.57
C CYS A 1093 -22.34 11.64 -38.92
N ALA A 1094 -22.62 10.42 -39.38
CA ALA A 1094 -23.32 10.17 -40.64
C ALA A 1094 -24.78 10.66 -40.60
N GLY A 1095 -25.44 10.59 -39.44
CA GLY A 1095 -26.78 11.15 -39.23
C GLY A 1095 -26.81 12.67 -39.21
N ALA A 1096 -25.70 13.31 -38.83
CA ALA A 1096 -25.54 14.77 -38.83
C ALA A 1096 -25.18 15.35 -40.21
N ALA A 1097 -24.84 14.50 -41.19
CA ALA A 1097 -24.55 14.89 -42.56
C ALA A 1097 -25.82 15.34 -43.30
N GLY A 1098 -25.71 16.45 -44.05
CA GLY A 1098 -26.82 17.09 -44.76
C GLY A 1098 -27.24 16.35 -46.03
N ASP A 1099 -28.37 16.78 -46.61
CA ASP A 1099 -28.85 16.28 -47.90
C ASP A 1099 -27.90 16.70 -49.03
N GLY A 1100 -27.44 15.73 -49.83
CA GLY A 1100 -26.51 15.98 -50.94
C GLY A 1100 -25.05 16.14 -50.54
N GLU A 1101 -24.69 16.08 -49.24
CA GLU A 1101 -23.30 16.07 -48.81
C GLU A 1101 -22.63 14.74 -49.14
N LYS A 1102 -21.56 14.81 -49.94
CA LYS A 1102 -20.70 13.66 -50.24
C LYS A 1102 -19.73 13.41 -49.08
N ALA A 1103 -19.58 12.15 -48.70
CA ALA A 1103 -18.60 11.76 -47.70
C ALA A 1103 -17.19 11.77 -48.30
N GLY A 1104 -16.26 12.45 -47.64
CA GLY A 1104 -14.83 12.24 -47.82
C GLY A 1104 -14.35 11.04 -47.02
N VAL A 1105 -13.25 10.42 -47.48
CA VAL A 1105 -12.68 9.22 -46.89
C VAL A 1105 -11.18 9.42 -46.73
N TYR A 1106 -10.66 9.20 -45.52
CA TYR A 1106 -9.23 9.17 -45.24
C TYR A 1106 -8.83 7.76 -44.80
N LYS A 1107 -7.69 7.29 -45.28
CA LYS A 1107 -7.18 5.93 -45.03
C LYS A 1107 -5.83 5.99 -44.32
N ASP A 1108 -5.70 5.23 -43.24
CA ASP A 1108 -4.45 5.01 -42.52
C ASP A 1108 -4.19 3.48 -42.36
N VAL A 1109 -3.03 3.09 -41.85
CA VAL A 1109 -2.65 1.69 -41.65
C VAL A 1109 -2.38 1.41 -40.18
N PHE A 1110 -3.16 0.51 -39.59
CA PHE A 1110 -2.98 0.03 -38.22
C PHE A 1110 -2.51 -1.42 -38.22
N SER A 1111 -1.28 -1.68 -37.76
CA SER A 1111 -0.74 -3.04 -37.62
C SER A 1111 -0.90 -3.92 -38.88
N GLY A 1112 -0.76 -3.32 -40.07
CA GLY A 1112 -0.84 -4.02 -41.36
C GLY A 1112 -2.25 -4.16 -41.96
N VAL A 1113 -3.28 -3.59 -41.33
CA VAL A 1113 -4.64 -3.48 -41.91
C VAL A 1113 -5.03 -2.02 -42.13
N ASP A 1114 -5.87 -1.78 -43.13
CA ASP A 1114 -6.33 -0.43 -43.47
C ASP A 1114 -7.43 0.01 -42.49
N ILE A 1115 -7.36 1.25 -42.03
CA ILE A 1115 -8.36 1.87 -41.16
C ILE A 1115 -8.87 3.15 -41.80
N PHE A 1116 -10.16 3.43 -41.62
CA PHE A 1116 -10.84 4.48 -42.37
C PHE A 1116 -11.48 5.50 -41.45
N THR A 1117 -11.34 6.77 -41.82
CA THR A 1117 -12.04 7.92 -41.24
C THR A 1117 -12.94 8.54 -42.29
N TYR A 1118 -14.14 8.93 -41.88
CA TYR A 1118 -15.17 9.50 -42.76
C TYR A 1118 -15.53 10.91 -42.29
N TYR A 1119 -15.71 11.83 -43.24
CA TYR A 1119 -16.07 13.22 -42.94
C TYR A 1119 -17.04 13.81 -43.98
N TRP A 1120 -17.79 14.83 -43.60
CA TRP A 1120 -18.77 15.52 -44.45
C TRP A 1120 -18.65 17.03 -44.27
N GLY A 1121 -18.88 17.79 -45.34
CA GLY A 1121 -18.85 19.26 -45.31
C GLY A 1121 -17.45 19.88 -45.36
N ALA A 1122 -16.43 19.13 -45.77
CA ALA A 1122 -15.07 19.63 -46.04
C ALA A 1122 -14.60 19.15 -47.44
N GLU A 1123 -13.68 19.89 -48.06
CA GLU A 1123 -13.02 19.46 -49.30
C GLU A 1123 -12.21 18.17 -49.07
N GLN A 1124 -12.01 17.39 -50.14
CA GLN A 1124 -11.27 16.15 -50.03
C GLN A 1124 -9.82 16.43 -49.60
N VAL A 1125 -9.44 15.91 -48.44
CA VAL A 1125 -8.08 15.97 -47.89
C VAL A 1125 -7.22 14.93 -48.64
N ASP A 1126 -6.18 15.39 -49.33
CA ASP A 1126 -5.18 14.54 -50.03
C ASP A 1126 -4.32 13.71 -49.06
#